data_AF-A0A9P3E9W0-F1
#
_entry.id   AF-A0A9P3E9W0-F1
#
_cell.length_a   1.000
_cell.length_b   1.000
_cell.length_c   1.000
_cell.angle_alpha   90.00
_cell.angle_beta   90.00
_cell.angle_gamma   90.00
#
_symmetry.space_group_name_H-M   'P 1'
#
loop_
_entity.id
_entity.type
_entity.pdbx_description
1 polymer ?
#
loop_
_entity_poly.entity_id
_entity_poly.type
_entity_poly.pdbx_seq_one_letter_code
_entity_poly.pdbx_strand_id
1 'polypeptide(L)'
;MTTHADDKNLYPGGLSVHLDEKSGYDHREHDQGNEGFARIDAAIAMGIAQNTLVQEASEANEREKSMNLWHAFRVYPKAMAWSIIITMSIVMDGYDASVMGSFNAYPSFQQHFGIPAADGTKQIPPSWQNGISGANSVGVIFGLQFAGFISERYGYRWTIISALLATTGLIFIPFFADSLAVFLVGELFLGMAWGVFQTMTTAYAAEVCPVPLRHFLTSFVNFAWVIGSFISSGVLVAFESRTDIWGYRIPFALQWIWPIPIAIATFLAPESPWWCVRHGHKDRALRGIKRLARKGGLTEREADAALALMIYTDEMEKAVSAGSSYWDCFKGIDGRRTEISCMLWMAQALSGPVVAGNSTYLFEAAGISASTSFKLGWIQSGIGGIGTIASWFALTKFGRKPLILGGCVTMLAIEIIVGCLAIPQPESITNAYASGGLIIFLVAVADFTTGPVIYAVIPELPSTRLRAKTIVLARNAYNIVGLIASILTIRQLNPLGWNWGAKMTFFWAAFNIGFTVYLYFRLPETKGRTFAEIDILFENKIPSLAALRSPVLWKVPRWPSRYASNCNEFMRFPDLEASFLVRSRSKPIANGDARQFWLFETAPFGSKCESDSGRSAIVSGSLMSLASWVSLIGSPCVVPNTVVPVLFEGNTAIDIPPGATWVSDPIEFSTETGDDITISLYIAEGQQGVTVSGHEKAKATSWVARGDLTSNGCLPPESQPYPFERWYYLTGIEAEYEEDAGNIACFGDSITDQGDVEWDMNQYLGWPDVLSRRIQQTPNHSRLSVLNVGISGDQVWRGGLRRLERDVLTRNGVKFLFLFMGTNDLSSTPDTPDDQDELYHRLIGAYDQLVTRAHARGIAILASTITPFLTVQNQSAGRDRHREVTRLRLNKWIKDAGKFDYVVDWSSLLQDAEDPHIMAAKYRFNDFTHPNQAANRLMAEALDLHALSTRRGAVIESPSDQRVE
;
A
#
# COMPACT_ATOMS: atom_id res chain seq x y z
N MET A 1 -52.90 41.92 -1.95
CA MET A 1 -53.83 42.44 -0.93
C MET A 1 -54.53 41.24 -0.33
N THR A 2 -54.01 40.78 0.82
CA THR A 2 -54.66 40.85 2.16
C THR A 2 -55.78 39.81 2.30
N THR A 3 -55.82 38.89 3.27
CA THR A 3 -55.06 38.64 4.52
C THR A 3 -55.65 37.40 5.21
N HIS A 4 -54.78 36.60 5.88
CA HIS A 4 -54.94 35.85 7.16
C HIS A 4 -56.14 34.89 7.37
N ALA A 5 -56.04 33.74 8.04
CA ALA A 5 -55.18 33.35 9.16
C ALA A 5 -55.12 31.81 9.37
N ASP A 6 -53.95 31.32 9.82
CA ASP A 6 -53.71 30.42 10.97
C ASP A 6 -54.30 28.98 10.98
N ASP A 7 -53.62 27.90 11.43
CA ASP A 7 -52.40 27.75 12.21
C ASP A 7 -51.93 26.26 12.25
N LYS A 8 -50.66 26.05 12.68
CA LYS A 8 -50.05 24.86 13.34
C LYS A 8 -49.30 23.75 12.55
N ASN A 9 -48.01 24.07 12.29
CA ASN A 9 -46.77 23.49 12.85
C ASN A 9 -46.54 21.96 12.96
N LEU A 10 -45.38 21.49 12.45
CA LEU A 10 -44.21 21.11 13.27
C LEU A 10 -42.93 20.75 12.44
N TYR A 11 -41.83 21.47 12.77
CA TYR A 11 -40.38 21.31 12.52
C TYR A 11 -39.75 21.64 11.15
N PRO A 12 -38.93 22.74 11.07
CA PRO A 12 -38.11 23.10 9.92
C PRO A 12 -36.64 22.68 10.05
N GLY A 13 -35.96 22.59 8.91
CA GLY A 13 -34.55 22.27 8.79
C GLY A 13 -33.60 23.47 8.95
N GLY A 14 -32.32 23.12 8.80
CA GLY A 14 -31.21 23.91 8.24
C GLY A 14 -30.98 25.33 8.77
N LEU A 15 -29.78 25.59 9.29
CA LEU A 15 -29.14 26.88 9.02
C LEU A 15 -27.60 26.80 9.08
N SER A 16 -27.03 27.36 8.04
CA SER A 16 -25.70 27.97 7.91
C SER A 16 -25.36 28.90 9.08
N VAL A 17 -24.08 28.95 9.48
CA VAL A 17 -23.56 29.97 10.39
C VAL A 17 -22.58 30.87 9.66
N HIS A 18 -23.04 32.09 9.38
CA HIS A 18 -22.20 33.26 9.17
C HIS A 18 -21.80 33.83 10.54
N LEU A 19 -20.53 34.23 10.65
CA LEU A 19 -19.98 34.98 11.76
C LEU A 19 -20.50 36.42 11.72
N ASP A 20 -20.97 36.95 12.86
CA ASP A 20 -20.91 38.38 13.13
C ASP A 20 -20.87 38.68 14.64
N GLU A 21 -20.11 39.73 14.97
CA GLU A 21 -19.71 40.19 16.31
C GLU A 21 -20.76 41.07 17.05
N LYS A 22 -20.59 41.13 18.39
CA LYS A 22 -20.86 42.23 19.36
C LYS A 22 -22.05 42.17 20.35
N SER A 23 -21.71 42.66 21.56
CA SER A 23 -22.48 43.02 22.78
C SER A 23 -22.77 41.87 23.77
N GLY A 24 -22.52 41.91 25.09
CA GLY A 24 -22.00 42.91 26.04
C GLY A 24 -22.73 42.77 27.41
N TYR A 25 -21.99 42.80 28.55
CA TYR A 25 -22.34 42.72 30.01
C TYR A 25 -21.92 41.40 30.71
N ASP A 26 -20.90 41.27 31.58
CA ASP A 26 -20.28 41.99 32.74
C ASP A 26 -20.85 41.63 34.13
N HIS A 27 -20.06 40.87 34.92
CA HIS A 27 -19.73 41.20 36.32
C HIS A 27 -18.55 40.34 36.87
N ARG A 28 -17.38 40.99 36.93
CA ARG A 28 -16.35 41.13 38.00
C ARG A 28 -15.90 39.98 38.96
N GLU A 29 -14.56 39.88 38.99
CA GLU A 29 -13.61 39.76 40.15
C GLU A 29 -13.47 38.45 40.92
N HIS A 30 -12.47 37.63 40.55
CA HIS A 30 -11.21 37.40 41.28
C HIS A 30 -10.48 36.17 40.68
N ASP A 31 -9.44 36.39 39.86
CA ASP A 31 -8.09 35.84 40.11
C ASP A 31 -7.13 36.26 38.98
N GLN A 32 -5.98 36.78 39.36
CA GLN A 32 -4.88 37.13 38.47
C GLN A 32 -4.00 35.89 38.22
N GLY A 33 -3.67 35.62 36.95
CA GLY A 33 -2.50 34.83 36.59
C GLY A 33 -2.74 33.61 35.68
N ASN A 34 -2.86 33.82 34.37
CA ASN A 34 -2.03 33.18 33.33
C ASN A 34 -2.59 33.53 31.94
N GLU A 35 -1.90 34.41 31.23
CA GLU A 35 -2.08 34.61 29.79
C GLU A 35 -1.38 33.49 29.01
N GLY A 36 -1.93 33.14 27.84
CA GLY A 36 -1.14 32.62 26.73
C GLY A 36 -1.41 31.17 26.31
N PHE A 37 -2.51 30.92 25.61
CA PHE A 37 -2.54 29.84 24.61
C PHE A 37 -2.63 30.45 23.22
N ALA A 38 -1.53 30.36 22.48
CA ALA A 38 -1.38 30.78 21.10
C ALA A 38 -2.38 30.05 20.19
N ARG A 39 -3.06 30.80 19.31
CA ARG A 39 -3.81 30.21 18.18
C ARG A 39 -2.79 29.61 17.22
N ILE A 40 -2.76 28.29 17.12
CA ILE A 40 -1.94 27.55 16.14
C ILE A 40 -2.47 27.87 14.74
N ASP A 41 -1.58 28.31 13.85
CA ASP A 41 -1.86 28.55 12.43
C ASP A 41 -2.42 27.28 11.78
N ALA A 42 -3.51 27.40 11.00
CA ALA A 42 -4.22 26.25 10.42
C ALA A 42 -3.33 25.40 9.50
N ALA A 43 -2.33 26.00 8.85
CA ALA A 43 -1.35 25.29 8.04
C ALA A 43 -0.35 24.48 8.90
N ILE A 44 0.03 25.02 10.06
CA ILE A 44 0.87 24.33 11.04
C ILE A 44 0.09 23.20 11.73
N ALA A 45 -1.19 23.41 12.03
CA ALA A 45 -2.09 22.39 12.55
C ALA A 45 -2.32 21.24 11.54
N MET A 46 -2.44 21.55 10.24
CA MET A 46 -2.53 20.55 9.18
C MET A 46 -1.23 19.73 9.02
N GLY A 47 -0.06 20.39 9.03
CA GLY A 47 1.23 19.70 8.93
C GLY A 47 1.53 18.82 10.15
N ILE A 48 1.18 19.28 11.36
CA ILE A 48 1.26 18.47 12.58
C ILE A 48 0.29 17.29 12.51
N ALA A 49 -0.97 17.52 12.08
CA ALA A 49 -1.96 16.45 11.96
C ALA A 49 -1.52 15.36 10.97
N GLN A 50 -0.85 15.73 9.86
CA GLN A 50 -0.36 14.78 8.86
C GLN A 50 0.81 13.92 9.37
N ASN A 51 1.79 14.54 10.05
CA ASN A 51 2.91 13.79 10.66
C ASN A 51 2.45 12.90 11.83
N THR A 52 1.51 13.37 12.65
CA THR A 52 0.93 12.57 13.74
C THR A 52 0.17 11.36 13.17
N LEU A 53 -0.59 11.57 12.08
CA LEU A 53 -1.32 10.50 11.40
C LEU A 53 -0.39 9.41 10.84
N VAL A 54 0.77 9.79 10.27
CA VAL A 54 1.75 8.84 9.74
C VAL A 54 2.44 8.05 10.86
N GLN A 55 2.80 8.70 11.96
CA GLN A 55 3.44 8.06 13.12
C GLN A 55 2.48 7.07 13.82
N GLU A 56 1.24 7.51 14.07
CA GLU A 56 0.20 6.68 14.66
C GLU A 56 -0.18 5.50 13.74
N ALA A 57 -0.22 5.71 12.42
CA ALA A 57 -0.41 4.65 11.43
C ALA A 57 0.70 3.60 11.47
N SER A 58 1.96 4.02 11.66
CA SER A 58 3.12 3.13 11.79
C SER A 58 3.03 2.24 13.03
N GLU A 59 2.75 2.83 14.19
CA GLU A 59 2.57 2.10 15.44
C GLU A 59 1.42 1.10 15.35
N ALA A 60 0.29 1.49 14.76
CA ALA A 60 -0.86 0.61 14.59
C ALA A 60 -0.54 -0.59 13.68
N ASN A 61 0.20 -0.38 12.59
CA ASN A 61 0.57 -1.44 11.66
C ASN A 61 1.53 -2.48 12.26
N GLU A 62 2.53 -2.05 13.03
CA GLU A 62 3.47 -2.96 13.71
C GLU A 62 2.80 -3.71 14.87
N ARG A 63 1.86 -3.06 15.58
CA ARG A 63 1.00 -3.77 16.56
C ARG A 63 0.11 -4.81 15.90
N GLU A 64 -0.48 -4.52 14.74
CA GLU A 64 -1.34 -5.48 14.05
C GLU A 64 -0.55 -6.70 13.57
N LYS A 65 0.69 -6.52 13.09
CA LYS A 65 1.59 -7.62 12.69
C LYS A 65 2.11 -8.46 13.86
N SER A 66 2.46 -7.81 14.98
CA SER A 66 2.99 -8.49 16.17
C SER A 66 1.90 -9.12 17.06
N MET A 67 0.62 -8.87 16.74
CA MET A 67 -0.50 -9.38 17.52
C MET A 67 -0.64 -10.91 17.38
N ASN A 68 -0.41 -11.60 18.50
CA ASN A 68 -0.70 -13.03 18.58
C ASN A 68 -2.21 -13.29 18.47
N LEU A 69 -2.59 -14.39 17.82
CA LEU A 69 -3.97 -14.85 17.64
C LEU A 69 -4.78 -14.81 18.96
N TRP A 70 -4.20 -15.32 20.06
CA TRP A 70 -4.86 -15.32 21.37
C TRP A 70 -5.14 -13.92 21.92
N HIS A 71 -4.26 -12.96 21.64
CA HIS A 71 -4.46 -11.58 22.03
C HIS A 71 -5.59 -10.96 21.19
N ALA A 72 -5.60 -11.19 19.86
CA ALA A 72 -6.65 -10.74 18.96
C ALA A 72 -8.05 -11.25 19.39
N PHE A 73 -8.16 -12.52 19.78
CA PHE A 73 -9.41 -13.10 20.31
C PHE A 73 -9.92 -12.38 21.57
N ARG A 74 -9.03 -11.94 22.47
CA ARG A 74 -9.41 -11.26 23.71
C ARG A 74 -9.81 -9.80 23.49
N VAL A 75 -9.17 -9.12 22.54
CA VAL A 75 -9.41 -7.70 22.23
C VAL A 75 -10.62 -7.51 21.32
N TYR A 76 -10.83 -8.38 20.33
CA TYR A 76 -11.86 -8.21 19.29
C TYR A 76 -12.99 -9.27 19.27
N PRO A 77 -13.53 -9.73 20.41
CA PRO A 77 -14.58 -10.75 20.40
C PRO A 77 -15.89 -10.26 19.75
N LYS A 78 -16.19 -8.95 19.82
CA LYS A 78 -17.39 -8.38 19.18
C LYS A 78 -17.25 -8.31 17.66
N ALA A 79 -16.06 -7.97 17.14
CA ALA A 79 -15.80 -7.99 15.71
C ALA A 79 -16.05 -9.38 15.11
N MET A 80 -15.55 -10.42 15.79
CA MET A 80 -15.81 -11.80 15.42
C MET A 80 -17.29 -12.17 15.47
N ALA A 81 -17.99 -11.81 16.56
CA ALA A 81 -19.41 -12.09 16.71
C ALA A 81 -20.24 -11.44 15.59
N TRP A 82 -20.00 -10.17 15.27
CA TRP A 82 -20.70 -9.49 14.18
C TRP A 82 -20.40 -10.11 12.82
N SER A 83 -19.13 -10.45 12.56
CA SER A 83 -18.70 -11.11 11.33
C SER A 83 -19.38 -12.47 11.15
N ILE A 84 -19.41 -13.31 12.19
CA ILE A 84 -20.07 -14.62 12.18
C ILE A 84 -21.58 -14.46 11.93
N ILE A 85 -22.25 -13.53 12.62
CA ILE A 85 -23.70 -13.33 12.47
C ILE A 85 -24.05 -12.85 11.07
N ILE A 86 -23.30 -11.89 10.51
CA ILE A 86 -23.54 -11.41 9.14
C ILE A 86 -23.26 -12.51 8.12
N THR A 87 -22.23 -13.34 8.35
CA THR A 87 -21.91 -14.51 7.53
C THR A 87 -23.00 -15.59 7.61
N MET A 88 -23.92 -15.57 8.58
CA MET A 88 -25.10 -16.45 8.57
C MET A 88 -26.00 -16.22 7.35
N SER A 89 -25.89 -15.07 6.66
CA SER A 89 -26.57 -14.87 5.37
C SER A 89 -26.10 -15.88 4.31
N ILE A 90 -24.88 -16.40 4.42
CA ILE A 90 -24.34 -17.47 3.56
C ILE A 90 -24.90 -18.84 3.95
N VAL A 91 -25.28 -19.05 5.22
CA VAL A 91 -25.96 -20.29 5.63
C VAL A 91 -27.27 -20.44 4.87
N MET A 92 -27.97 -19.32 4.60
CA MET A 92 -29.18 -19.33 3.78
C MET A 92 -28.90 -19.75 2.33
N ASP A 93 -27.84 -19.19 1.73
CA ASP A 93 -27.41 -19.53 0.36
C ASP A 93 -27.02 -21.02 0.27
N GLY A 94 -26.25 -21.52 1.23
CA GLY A 94 -25.90 -22.94 1.32
C GLY A 94 -27.10 -23.86 1.59
N TYR A 95 -28.11 -23.38 2.34
CA TYR A 95 -29.36 -24.09 2.54
C TYR A 95 -30.13 -24.20 1.22
N ASP A 96 -30.33 -23.07 0.53
CA ASP A 96 -31.07 -23.00 -0.73
C ASP A 96 -30.41 -23.85 -1.83
N ALA A 97 -29.09 -23.74 -2.01
CA ALA A 97 -28.36 -24.54 -2.99
C ALA A 97 -28.47 -26.05 -2.74
N SER A 98 -28.40 -26.49 -1.48
CA SER A 98 -28.55 -27.89 -1.10
C SER A 98 -29.98 -28.39 -1.29
N VAL A 99 -30.96 -27.57 -0.92
CA VAL A 99 -32.38 -27.82 -1.11
C VAL A 99 -32.70 -27.99 -2.60
N MET A 100 -32.24 -27.06 -3.43
CA MET A 100 -32.42 -27.07 -4.88
C MET A 100 -31.72 -28.26 -5.56
N GLY A 101 -30.51 -28.61 -5.15
CA GLY A 101 -29.81 -29.79 -5.66
C GLY A 101 -30.56 -31.10 -5.38
N SER A 102 -31.25 -31.16 -4.24
CA SER A 102 -31.99 -32.36 -3.80
C SER A 102 -33.41 -32.44 -4.37
N PHE A 103 -34.04 -31.32 -4.75
CA PHE A 103 -35.43 -31.31 -5.21
C PHE A 103 -35.68 -32.03 -6.53
N ASN A 104 -34.66 -32.17 -7.38
CA ASN A 104 -34.77 -32.97 -8.60
C ASN A 104 -35.12 -34.45 -8.30
N ALA A 105 -34.70 -34.96 -7.14
CA ALA A 105 -34.96 -36.33 -6.69
C ALA A 105 -36.09 -36.42 -5.64
N TYR A 106 -36.62 -35.29 -5.15
CA TYR A 106 -37.51 -35.31 -4.00
C TYR A 106 -38.95 -35.76 -4.39
N PRO A 107 -39.51 -36.79 -3.72
CA PRO A 107 -40.74 -37.44 -4.20
C PRO A 107 -41.96 -36.53 -4.31
N SER A 108 -42.22 -35.67 -3.31
CA SER A 108 -43.38 -34.77 -3.31
C SER A 108 -43.29 -33.69 -4.39
N PHE A 109 -42.08 -33.22 -4.70
CA PHE A 109 -41.84 -32.23 -5.76
C PHE A 109 -42.05 -32.84 -7.15
N GLN A 110 -41.50 -34.04 -7.38
CA GLN A 110 -41.72 -34.81 -8.60
C GLN A 110 -43.20 -35.13 -8.84
N GLN A 111 -43.96 -35.43 -7.78
CA GLN A 111 -45.39 -35.73 -7.91
C GLN A 111 -46.20 -34.52 -8.38
N HIS A 112 -45.85 -33.31 -7.92
CA HIS A 112 -46.56 -32.08 -8.24
C HIS A 112 -46.16 -31.50 -9.60
N PHE A 113 -44.86 -31.37 -9.89
CA PHE A 113 -44.36 -30.70 -11.11
C PHE A 113 -43.85 -31.65 -12.20
N GLY A 114 -43.65 -32.93 -11.90
CA GLY A 114 -43.06 -33.91 -12.82
C GLY A 114 -44.02 -34.43 -13.88
N ILE A 115 -43.45 -34.78 -15.03
CA ILE A 115 -44.15 -35.48 -16.12
C ILE A 115 -43.86 -36.99 -16.06
N PRO A 116 -44.75 -37.86 -16.56
CA PRO A 116 -44.53 -39.31 -16.58
C PRO A 116 -43.30 -39.69 -17.42
N ALA A 117 -42.40 -40.48 -16.85
CA ALA A 117 -41.26 -41.09 -17.52
C ALA A 117 -41.58 -42.54 -17.98
N ALA A 118 -40.69 -43.13 -18.78
CA ALA A 118 -40.89 -44.45 -19.38
C ALA A 118 -40.95 -45.61 -18.36
N ASP A 119 -40.44 -45.40 -17.15
CA ASP A 119 -40.47 -46.34 -16.03
C ASP A 119 -41.74 -46.22 -15.15
N GLY A 120 -42.65 -45.31 -15.48
CA GLY A 120 -43.87 -45.03 -14.72
C GLY A 120 -43.68 -44.06 -13.55
N THR A 121 -42.47 -43.58 -13.28
CA THR A 121 -42.20 -42.54 -12.29
C THR A 121 -42.44 -41.15 -12.89
N LYS A 122 -42.70 -40.13 -12.05
CA LYS A 122 -42.75 -38.74 -12.51
C LYS A 122 -41.38 -38.11 -12.35
N GLN A 123 -40.88 -37.44 -13.38
CA GLN A 123 -39.61 -36.73 -13.34
C GLN A 123 -39.75 -35.31 -13.88
N ILE A 124 -38.93 -34.39 -13.36
CA ILE A 124 -38.88 -33.01 -13.86
C ILE A 124 -38.14 -33.01 -15.21
N PRO A 125 -38.66 -32.36 -16.27
CA PRO A 125 -37.96 -32.29 -17.55
C PRO A 125 -36.57 -31.66 -17.42
N PRO A 126 -35.52 -32.21 -18.07
CA PRO A 126 -34.16 -31.67 -18.00
C PRO A 126 -34.05 -30.20 -18.42
N SER A 127 -34.88 -29.73 -19.36
CA SER A 127 -34.91 -28.31 -19.76
C SER A 127 -35.32 -27.39 -18.63
N TRP A 128 -36.25 -27.82 -17.78
CA TRP A 128 -36.69 -27.06 -16.60
C TRP A 128 -35.70 -27.14 -15.46
N GLN A 129 -35.11 -28.31 -15.19
CA GLN A 129 -34.04 -28.46 -14.19
C GLN A 129 -32.88 -27.51 -14.51
N ASN A 130 -32.39 -27.56 -15.76
CA ASN A 130 -31.33 -26.67 -16.24
C ASN A 130 -31.75 -25.19 -16.23
N GLY A 131 -33.00 -24.89 -16.61
CA GLY A 131 -33.52 -23.52 -16.64
C GLY A 131 -33.58 -22.89 -15.25
N ILE A 132 -34.04 -23.64 -14.25
CA ILE A 132 -34.19 -23.17 -12.87
C ILE A 132 -32.81 -22.97 -12.23
N SER A 133 -31.94 -23.98 -12.25
CA SER A 133 -30.57 -23.86 -11.72
C SER A 133 -29.76 -22.80 -12.46
N GLY A 134 -29.99 -22.66 -13.77
CA GLY A 134 -29.34 -21.66 -14.59
C GLY A 134 -29.82 -20.23 -14.30
N ALA A 135 -31.12 -20.05 -14.08
CA ALA A 135 -31.70 -18.77 -13.68
C ALA A 135 -31.11 -18.27 -12.35
N ASN A 136 -31.00 -19.16 -11.34
CA ASN A 136 -30.35 -18.85 -10.08
C ASN A 136 -28.89 -18.35 -10.30
N SER A 137 -28.09 -19.09 -11.09
CA SER A 137 -26.70 -18.72 -11.39
C SER A 137 -26.57 -17.37 -12.10
N VAL A 138 -27.46 -17.08 -13.06
CA VAL A 138 -27.53 -15.78 -13.75
C VAL A 138 -27.90 -14.67 -12.76
N GLY A 139 -28.86 -14.93 -11.88
CA GLY A 139 -29.23 -14.03 -10.78
C GLY A 139 -28.02 -13.68 -9.91
N VAL A 140 -27.25 -14.68 -9.49
CA VAL A 140 -26.03 -14.50 -8.68
C VAL A 140 -25.02 -13.58 -9.38
N ILE A 141 -24.79 -13.74 -10.68
CA ILE A 141 -23.87 -12.87 -11.45
C ILE A 141 -24.31 -11.41 -11.40
N PHE A 142 -25.61 -11.13 -11.59
CA PHE A 142 -26.14 -9.77 -11.45
C PHE A 142 -26.04 -9.26 -10.01
N GLY A 143 -26.38 -10.12 -9.04
CA GLY A 143 -26.29 -9.83 -7.61
C GLY A 143 -24.89 -9.39 -7.18
N LEU A 144 -23.85 -10.12 -7.62
CA LEU A 144 -22.45 -9.79 -7.35
C LEU A 144 -22.07 -8.40 -7.86
N GLN A 145 -22.54 -8.03 -9.05
CA GLN A 145 -22.23 -6.74 -9.66
C GLN A 145 -22.97 -5.59 -8.97
N PHE A 146 -24.24 -5.79 -8.64
CA PHE A 146 -25.03 -4.81 -7.87
C PHE A 146 -24.49 -4.62 -6.46
N ALA A 147 -24.03 -5.69 -5.81
CA ALA A 147 -23.47 -5.63 -4.47
C ALA A 147 -22.27 -4.68 -4.39
N GLY A 148 -21.35 -4.77 -5.35
CA GLY A 148 -20.19 -3.86 -5.42
C GLY A 148 -20.61 -2.39 -5.54
N PHE A 149 -21.55 -2.08 -6.44
CA PHE A 149 -22.01 -0.71 -6.67
C PHE A 149 -22.82 -0.12 -5.50
N ILE A 150 -23.74 -0.91 -4.94
CA ILE A 150 -24.64 -0.46 -3.87
C ILE A 150 -23.87 -0.32 -2.56
N SER A 151 -22.99 -1.26 -2.25
CA SER A 151 -22.21 -1.23 -1.00
C SER A 151 -21.21 -0.09 -0.95
N GLU A 152 -20.59 0.26 -2.08
CA GLU A 152 -19.75 1.44 -2.17
C GLU A 152 -20.57 2.69 -1.83
N ARG A 153 -21.78 2.84 -2.38
CA ARG A 153 -22.59 4.06 -2.18
C ARG A 153 -23.30 4.18 -0.84
N TYR A 154 -23.81 3.07 -0.30
CA TYR A 154 -24.72 3.08 0.86
C TYR A 154 -24.18 2.34 2.10
N GLY A 155 -23.03 1.68 1.98
CA GLY A 155 -22.40 0.90 3.05
C GLY A 155 -22.91 -0.54 3.14
N TYR A 156 -22.18 -1.37 3.88
CA TYR A 156 -22.46 -2.80 4.00
C TYR A 156 -23.76 -3.06 4.76
N ARG A 157 -24.01 -2.29 5.83
CA ARG A 157 -25.18 -2.50 6.70
C ARG A 157 -26.48 -2.42 5.92
N TRP A 158 -26.69 -1.32 5.19
CA TRP A 158 -27.94 -1.09 4.47
C TRP A 158 -28.07 -1.95 3.22
N THR A 159 -26.96 -2.29 2.57
CA THR A 159 -26.95 -3.22 1.44
C THR A 159 -27.44 -4.60 1.87
N ILE A 160 -26.90 -5.14 2.97
CA ILE A 160 -27.29 -6.45 3.50
C ILE A 160 -28.74 -6.44 4.00
N ILE A 161 -29.16 -5.41 4.76
CA ILE A 161 -30.55 -5.31 5.24
C ILE A 161 -31.54 -5.26 4.07
N SER A 162 -31.24 -4.47 3.04
CA SER A 162 -32.11 -4.37 1.86
C SER A 162 -32.21 -5.70 1.13
N ALA A 163 -31.09 -6.42 0.99
CA ALA A 163 -31.07 -7.75 0.40
C ALA A 163 -31.86 -8.76 1.26
N LEU A 164 -31.75 -8.75 2.59
CA LEU A 164 -32.51 -9.64 3.48
C LEU A 164 -34.02 -9.38 3.42
N LEU A 165 -34.44 -8.11 3.36
CA LEU A 165 -35.84 -7.73 3.18
C LEU A 165 -36.36 -8.17 1.81
N ALA A 166 -35.56 -7.98 0.75
CA ALA A 166 -35.87 -8.48 -0.59
C ALA A 166 -36.01 -10.01 -0.59
N THR A 167 -35.05 -10.75 -0.03
CA THR A 167 -35.11 -12.21 0.12
C THR A 167 -36.39 -12.66 0.82
N THR A 168 -36.79 -11.97 1.90
CA THR A 168 -38.02 -12.30 2.64
C THR A 168 -39.25 -12.27 1.72
N GLY A 169 -39.37 -11.24 0.88
CA GLY A 169 -40.45 -11.12 -0.10
C GLY A 169 -40.30 -12.09 -1.28
N LEU A 170 -39.08 -12.32 -1.74
CA LEU A 170 -38.81 -13.17 -2.90
C LEU A 170 -39.03 -14.67 -2.62
N ILE A 171 -38.83 -15.14 -1.38
CA ILE A 171 -39.14 -16.53 -0.98
C ILE A 171 -40.64 -16.86 -1.17
N PHE A 172 -41.54 -15.87 -1.13
CA PHE A 172 -42.97 -16.12 -1.42
C PHE A 172 -43.19 -16.67 -2.83
N ILE A 173 -42.34 -16.30 -3.80
CA ILE A 173 -42.49 -16.72 -5.19
C ILE A 173 -42.34 -18.24 -5.35
N PRO A 174 -41.20 -18.88 -4.99
CA PRO A 174 -41.08 -20.34 -5.08
C PRO A 174 -42.01 -21.07 -4.11
N PHE A 175 -42.34 -20.49 -2.94
CA PHE A 175 -43.24 -21.12 -1.99
C PHE A 175 -44.68 -21.26 -2.51
N PHE A 176 -45.21 -20.22 -3.19
CA PHE A 176 -46.55 -20.19 -3.79
C PHE A 176 -46.55 -20.53 -5.29
N ALA A 177 -45.43 -20.98 -5.86
CA ALA A 177 -45.37 -21.32 -7.26
C ALA A 177 -46.25 -22.55 -7.57
N ASP A 178 -47.18 -22.38 -8.51
CA ASP A 178 -48.01 -23.47 -9.08
C ASP A 178 -47.53 -23.89 -10.49
N SER A 179 -46.42 -23.32 -10.98
CA SER A 179 -45.78 -23.73 -12.23
C SER A 179 -44.25 -23.60 -12.17
N LEU A 180 -43.55 -24.43 -12.95
CA LEU A 180 -42.09 -24.37 -13.07
C LEU A 180 -41.60 -23.02 -13.65
N ALA A 181 -42.44 -22.32 -14.41
CA ALA A 181 -42.12 -20.99 -14.94
C ALA A 181 -42.05 -19.93 -13.83
N VAL A 182 -43.05 -19.91 -12.94
CA VAL A 182 -43.05 -19.01 -11.77
C VAL A 182 -41.89 -19.35 -10.84
N PHE A 183 -41.63 -20.64 -10.66
CA PHE A 183 -40.50 -21.13 -9.88
C PHE A 183 -39.15 -20.63 -10.41
N LEU A 184 -38.93 -20.73 -11.73
CA LEU A 184 -37.71 -20.23 -12.39
C LEU A 184 -37.52 -18.71 -12.18
N VAL A 185 -38.59 -17.93 -12.29
CA VAL A 185 -38.54 -16.48 -12.07
C VAL A 185 -38.21 -16.17 -10.61
N GLY A 186 -38.78 -16.91 -9.66
CA GLY A 186 -38.44 -16.80 -8.24
C GLY A 186 -36.95 -17.05 -7.99
N GLU A 187 -36.41 -18.13 -8.55
CA GLU A 187 -35.00 -18.48 -8.45
C GLU A 187 -34.06 -17.45 -9.07
N LEU A 188 -34.44 -16.83 -10.20
CA LEU A 188 -33.66 -15.75 -10.81
C LEU A 188 -33.48 -14.57 -9.84
N PHE A 189 -34.56 -14.13 -9.20
CA PHE A 189 -34.51 -13.00 -8.28
C PHE A 189 -33.86 -13.35 -6.94
N LEU A 190 -34.10 -14.55 -6.41
CA LEU A 190 -33.40 -15.05 -5.23
C LEU A 190 -31.90 -15.14 -5.47
N GLY A 191 -31.49 -15.63 -6.65
CA GLY A 191 -30.10 -15.62 -7.09
C GLY A 191 -29.44 -14.25 -6.98
N MET A 192 -30.14 -13.17 -7.32
CA MET A 192 -29.60 -11.80 -7.15
C MET A 192 -29.32 -11.48 -5.69
N ALA A 193 -30.19 -11.87 -4.76
CA ALA A 193 -29.96 -11.66 -3.34
C ALA A 193 -28.81 -12.53 -2.81
N TRP A 194 -28.72 -13.78 -3.25
CA TRP A 194 -27.63 -14.70 -2.91
C TRP A 194 -26.27 -14.15 -3.36
N GLY A 195 -26.19 -13.62 -4.59
CA GLY A 195 -24.98 -12.96 -5.09
C GLY A 195 -24.52 -11.77 -4.23
N VAL A 196 -25.47 -11.01 -3.67
CA VAL A 196 -25.15 -9.94 -2.72
C VAL A 196 -24.52 -10.50 -1.45
N PHE A 197 -25.08 -11.56 -0.86
CA PHE A 197 -24.52 -12.12 0.37
C PHE A 197 -23.12 -12.73 0.16
N GLN A 198 -22.87 -13.40 -0.97
CA GLN A 198 -21.56 -14.00 -1.29
C GLN A 198 -20.41 -12.99 -1.26
N THR A 199 -20.63 -11.75 -1.69
CA THR A 199 -19.61 -10.70 -1.69
C THR A 199 -19.60 -9.86 -0.42
N MET A 200 -20.77 -9.52 0.12
CA MET A 200 -20.86 -8.57 1.22
C MET A 200 -20.37 -9.13 2.54
N THR A 201 -20.62 -10.42 2.80
CA THR A 201 -20.22 -11.07 4.06
C THR A 201 -18.71 -11.22 4.16
N THR A 202 -18.05 -11.66 3.07
CA THR A 202 -16.58 -11.79 2.98
C THR A 202 -15.89 -10.43 3.12
N ALA A 203 -16.38 -9.42 2.40
CA ALA A 203 -15.78 -8.08 2.40
C ALA A 203 -15.96 -7.36 3.74
N TYR A 204 -17.14 -7.45 4.37
CA TYR A 204 -17.36 -6.91 5.71
C TYR A 204 -16.47 -7.59 6.75
N ALA A 205 -16.33 -8.92 6.71
CA ALA A 205 -15.44 -9.67 7.60
C ALA A 205 -13.98 -9.21 7.48
N ALA A 206 -13.51 -8.95 6.26
CA ALA A 206 -12.15 -8.49 5.99
C ALA A 206 -11.88 -7.06 6.48
N GLU A 207 -12.88 -6.17 6.41
CA GLU A 207 -12.76 -4.77 6.83
C GLU A 207 -12.92 -4.59 8.36
N VAL A 208 -13.63 -5.48 9.03
CA VAL A 208 -13.95 -5.34 10.46
C VAL A 208 -12.97 -6.06 11.38
N CYS A 209 -12.24 -7.06 10.86
CA CYS A 209 -11.41 -7.94 11.67
C CYS A 209 -9.91 -7.70 11.47
N PRO A 210 -9.11 -7.81 12.54
CA PRO A 210 -7.66 -7.63 12.46
C PRO A 210 -7.00 -8.76 11.66
N VAL A 211 -5.82 -8.48 11.10
CA VAL A 211 -5.04 -9.38 10.22
C VAL A 211 -4.95 -10.84 10.73
N PRO A 212 -4.62 -11.14 12.00
CA PRO A 212 -4.49 -12.52 12.46
C PRO A 212 -5.81 -13.32 12.47
N LEU A 213 -6.96 -12.64 12.56
CA LEU A 213 -8.28 -13.28 12.54
C LEU A 213 -8.84 -13.38 11.12
N ARG A 214 -8.33 -12.60 10.19
CA ARG A 214 -8.87 -12.44 8.83
C ARG A 214 -8.95 -13.76 8.08
N HIS A 215 -7.90 -14.57 8.10
CA HIS A 215 -7.87 -15.84 7.35
C HIS A 215 -8.81 -16.92 7.92
N PHE A 216 -9.07 -16.94 9.23
CA PHE A 216 -10.07 -17.83 9.82
C PHE A 216 -11.49 -17.42 9.42
N LEU A 217 -11.77 -16.11 9.40
CA LEU A 217 -13.11 -15.59 9.10
C LEU A 217 -13.43 -15.63 7.60
N THR A 218 -12.45 -15.43 6.72
CA THR A 218 -12.66 -15.68 5.28
C THR A 218 -12.90 -17.16 5.00
N SER A 219 -12.25 -18.06 5.76
CA SER A 219 -12.48 -19.51 5.66
C SER A 219 -13.81 -19.95 6.31
N PHE A 220 -14.34 -19.17 7.27
CA PHE A 220 -15.64 -19.41 7.89
C PHE A 220 -16.79 -19.31 6.89
N VAL A 221 -16.61 -18.59 5.78
CA VAL A 221 -17.59 -18.53 4.70
C VAL A 221 -17.82 -19.92 4.10
N ASN A 222 -16.76 -20.71 3.86
CA ASN A 222 -16.93 -22.11 3.44
C ASN A 222 -17.70 -22.91 4.48
N PHE A 223 -17.41 -22.70 5.76
CA PHE A 223 -18.10 -23.39 6.84
C PHE A 223 -19.58 -23.02 6.91
N ALA A 224 -19.95 -21.77 6.65
CA ALA A 224 -21.34 -21.32 6.58
C ALA A 224 -22.13 -22.03 5.46
N TRP A 225 -21.53 -22.21 4.28
CA TRP A 225 -22.11 -23.02 3.20
C TRP A 225 -22.41 -24.46 3.66
N VAL A 226 -21.45 -25.05 4.37
CA VAL A 226 -21.59 -26.42 4.88
C VAL A 226 -22.65 -26.52 5.98
N ILE A 227 -22.74 -25.55 6.89
CA ILE A 227 -23.83 -25.47 7.88
C ILE A 227 -25.19 -25.42 7.18
N GLY A 228 -25.32 -24.57 6.15
CA GLY A 228 -26.55 -24.45 5.37
C GLY A 228 -26.95 -25.78 4.74
N SER A 229 -25.98 -26.44 4.09
CA SER A 229 -26.17 -27.75 3.47
C SER A 229 -26.54 -28.85 4.47
N PHE A 230 -25.93 -28.83 5.67
CA PHE A 230 -26.22 -29.78 6.73
C PHE A 230 -27.64 -29.62 7.29
N ILE A 231 -28.07 -28.38 7.55
CA ILE A 231 -29.43 -28.09 8.03
C ILE A 231 -30.45 -28.45 6.95
N SER A 232 -30.21 -28.07 5.70
CA SER A 232 -31.05 -28.42 4.55
C SER A 232 -31.24 -29.94 4.43
N SER A 233 -30.13 -30.68 4.35
CA SER A 233 -30.18 -32.14 4.19
C SER A 233 -30.89 -32.81 5.36
N GLY A 234 -30.68 -32.34 6.59
CA GLY A 234 -31.38 -32.84 7.78
C GLY A 234 -32.89 -32.58 7.74
N VAL A 235 -33.32 -31.40 7.29
CA VAL A 235 -34.75 -31.08 7.08
C VAL A 235 -35.35 -31.99 6.01
N LEU A 236 -34.66 -32.17 4.88
CA LEU A 236 -35.16 -33.03 3.80
C LEU A 236 -35.33 -34.48 4.26
N VAL A 237 -34.37 -35.02 5.03
CA VAL A 237 -34.48 -36.35 5.67
C VAL A 237 -35.67 -36.43 6.62
N ALA A 238 -35.93 -35.38 7.40
CA ALA A 238 -37.05 -35.36 8.35
C ALA A 238 -38.42 -35.37 7.67
N PHE A 239 -38.55 -34.73 6.50
CA PHE A 239 -39.80 -34.59 5.77
C PHE A 239 -39.95 -35.54 4.58
N GLU A 240 -38.94 -36.33 4.23
CA GLU A 240 -38.93 -37.22 3.04
C GLU A 240 -40.13 -38.17 2.99
N SER A 241 -40.53 -38.72 4.15
CA SER A 241 -41.69 -39.63 4.25
C SER A 241 -43.03 -38.97 3.93
N ARG A 242 -43.06 -37.63 3.84
CA ARG A 242 -44.27 -36.83 3.64
C ARG A 242 -44.48 -36.55 2.15
N THR A 243 -45.55 -37.13 1.59
CA THR A 243 -45.83 -37.10 0.14
C THR A 243 -46.80 -36.00 -0.29
N ASP A 244 -47.36 -35.23 0.64
CA ASP A 244 -48.25 -34.11 0.32
C ASP A 244 -47.46 -32.87 -0.14
N ILE A 245 -48.19 -31.84 -0.60
CA ILE A 245 -47.60 -30.58 -1.08
C ILE A 245 -46.72 -29.88 -0.02
N TRP A 246 -46.95 -30.17 1.26
CA TRP A 246 -46.17 -29.63 2.36
C TRP A 246 -44.79 -30.26 2.49
N GLY A 247 -44.56 -31.44 1.90
CA GLY A 247 -43.25 -32.09 1.87
C GLY A 247 -42.16 -31.20 1.29
N TYR A 248 -42.41 -30.48 0.18
CA TYR A 248 -41.44 -29.57 -0.42
C TYR A 248 -41.63 -28.09 0.01
N ARG A 249 -42.85 -27.68 0.39
CA ARG A 249 -43.12 -26.29 0.84
C ARG A 249 -42.53 -25.97 2.21
N ILE A 250 -42.49 -26.92 3.14
CA ILE A 250 -41.92 -26.69 4.49
C ILE A 250 -40.42 -26.35 4.42
N PRO A 251 -39.57 -27.09 3.69
CA PRO A 251 -38.17 -26.71 3.49
C PRO A 251 -38.00 -25.27 2.99
N PHE A 252 -38.81 -24.81 2.03
CA PHE A 252 -38.78 -23.40 1.60
C PHE A 252 -39.26 -22.43 2.68
N ALA A 253 -40.34 -22.76 3.41
CA ALA A 253 -40.84 -21.90 4.48
C ALA A 253 -39.82 -21.69 5.61
N LEU A 254 -39.00 -22.71 5.90
CA LEU A 254 -37.95 -22.61 6.90
C LEU A 254 -36.88 -21.57 6.55
N GLN A 255 -36.74 -21.18 5.27
CA GLN A 255 -35.85 -20.08 4.89
C GLN A 255 -36.24 -18.73 5.52
N TRP A 256 -37.51 -18.53 5.92
CA TRP A 256 -37.94 -17.30 6.60
C TRP A 256 -37.43 -17.14 8.03
N ILE A 257 -36.85 -18.17 8.65
CA ILE A 257 -36.33 -18.06 10.02
C ILE A 257 -35.10 -17.15 10.12
N TRP A 258 -34.35 -16.97 9.02
CA TRP A 258 -33.05 -16.31 9.01
C TRP A 258 -33.09 -14.79 8.76
N PRO A 259 -33.87 -14.26 7.78
CA PRO A 259 -33.76 -12.85 7.39
C PRO A 259 -33.99 -11.86 8.53
N ILE A 260 -35.03 -12.08 9.36
CA ILE A 260 -35.41 -11.13 10.40
C ILE A 260 -34.35 -11.06 11.52
N PRO A 261 -33.92 -12.18 12.14
CA PRO A 261 -32.84 -12.14 13.13
C PRO A 261 -31.54 -11.54 12.60
N ILE A 262 -31.16 -11.91 11.37
CA ILE A 262 -29.93 -11.39 10.75
C ILE A 262 -30.08 -9.90 10.44
N ALA A 263 -31.23 -9.42 9.98
CA ALA A 263 -31.47 -7.99 9.72
C ALA A 263 -31.39 -7.16 11.01
N ILE A 264 -31.99 -7.65 12.10
CA ILE A 264 -31.89 -7.00 13.43
C ILE A 264 -30.43 -6.96 13.88
N ALA A 265 -29.72 -8.08 13.79
CA ALA A 265 -28.31 -8.13 14.17
C ALA A 265 -27.43 -7.22 13.28
N THR A 266 -27.69 -7.17 11.98
CA THR A 266 -26.97 -6.32 11.02
C THR A 266 -27.25 -4.84 11.31
N PHE A 267 -28.49 -4.48 11.65
CA PHE A 267 -28.84 -3.12 12.07
C PHE A 267 -28.06 -2.71 13.33
N LEU A 268 -27.91 -3.63 14.28
CA LEU A 268 -27.12 -3.41 15.49
C LEU A 268 -25.61 -3.43 15.21
N ALA A 269 -25.10 -4.21 14.26
CA ALA A 269 -23.68 -4.30 13.93
C ALA A 269 -23.14 -2.94 13.47
N PRO A 270 -21.93 -2.50 13.87
CA PRO A 270 -21.33 -1.26 13.37
C PRO A 270 -21.17 -1.29 11.84
N GLU A 271 -21.16 -0.12 11.21
CA GLU A 271 -20.76 -0.06 9.79
C GLU A 271 -19.25 -0.30 9.69
N SER A 272 -18.78 -0.77 8.53
CA SER A 272 -17.35 -0.90 8.30
C SER A 272 -16.61 0.43 8.56
N PRO A 273 -15.58 0.43 9.42
CA PRO A 273 -14.75 1.62 9.61
C PRO A 273 -14.00 2.03 8.34
N TRP A 274 -13.53 1.08 7.53
CA TRP A 274 -12.89 1.35 6.23
C TRP A 274 -13.83 2.02 5.24
N TRP A 275 -15.10 1.58 5.19
CA TRP A 275 -16.11 2.25 4.36
C TRP A 275 -16.35 3.69 4.84
N CYS A 276 -16.44 3.90 6.16
CA CYS A 276 -16.62 5.23 6.74
C CYS A 276 -15.44 6.16 6.43
N VAL A 277 -14.20 5.67 6.49
CA VAL A 277 -12.99 6.44 6.13
C VAL A 277 -13.01 6.82 4.65
N ARG A 278 -13.29 5.87 3.74
CA ARG A 278 -13.39 6.12 2.29
C ARG A 278 -14.37 7.24 1.94
N HIS A 279 -15.46 7.36 2.71
CA HIS A 279 -16.52 8.37 2.54
C HIS A 279 -16.31 9.63 3.38
N GLY A 280 -15.14 9.80 4.01
CA GLY A 280 -14.81 10.98 4.82
C GLY A 280 -15.50 11.05 6.19
N HIS A 281 -16.23 10.01 6.60
CA HIS A 281 -16.94 9.95 7.88
C HIS A 281 -16.03 9.47 9.04
N LYS A 282 -14.98 10.25 9.35
CA LYS A 282 -13.94 9.90 10.35
C LYS A 282 -14.51 9.62 11.75
N ASP A 283 -15.46 10.42 12.23
CA ASP A 283 -16.09 10.21 13.55
C ASP A 283 -16.86 8.89 13.65
N ARG A 284 -17.52 8.50 12.55
CA ARG A 284 -18.28 7.24 12.48
C ARG A 284 -17.32 6.05 12.44
N ALA A 285 -16.18 6.19 11.75
CA ALA A 285 -15.13 5.20 11.73
C ALA A 285 -14.53 4.97 13.14
N LEU A 286 -14.19 6.05 13.86
CA LEU A 286 -13.65 5.96 15.22
C LEU A 286 -14.61 5.25 16.19
N ARG A 287 -15.89 5.64 16.16
CA ARG A 287 -16.93 4.95 16.94
C ARG A 287 -17.08 3.48 16.55
N GLY A 288 -16.93 3.17 15.27
CA GLY A 288 -16.91 1.81 14.75
C GLY A 288 -15.78 0.98 15.37
N ILE A 289 -14.53 1.45 15.27
CA ILE A 289 -13.33 0.80 15.82
C ILE A 289 -13.52 0.49 17.32
N LYS A 290 -13.92 1.48 18.11
CA LYS A 290 -14.16 1.32 19.56
C LYS A 290 -15.27 0.31 19.88
N ARG A 291 -16.31 0.25 19.04
CA ARG A 291 -17.45 -0.67 19.24
C ARG A 291 -17.12 -2.11 18.87
N LEU A 292 -16.18 -2.31 17.94
CA LEU A 292 -15.67 -3.61 17.52
C LEU A 292 -14.74 -4.26 18.54
N ALA A 293 -14.03 -3.45 19.32
CA ALA A 293 -13.23 -3.93 20.44
C ALA A 293 -14.07 -4.19 21.71
N ARG A 294 -13.52 -5.03 22.59
CA ARG A 294 -14.00 -5.18 23.96
C ARG A 294 -13.88 -3.83 24.69
N LYS A 295 -14.79 -3.56 25.62
CA LYS A 295 -14.72 -2.35 26.46
C LYS A 295 -13.42 -2.37 27.26
N GLY A 296 -12.59 -1.33 27.12
CA GLY A 296 -11.24 -1.26 27.71
C GLY A 296 -10.18 -2.13 27.01
N GLY A 297 -10.50 -2.74 25.87
CA GLY A 297 -9.54 -3.50 25.07
C GLY A 297 -8.69 -2.65 24.11
N LEU A 298 -9.10 -1.40 23.89
CA LEU A 298 -8.33 -0.36 23.20
C LEU A 298 -8.34 0.89 24.08
N THR A 299 -7.19 1.51 24.24
CA THR A 299 -7.03 2.89 24.74
C THR A 299 -7.51 3.88 23.68
N GLU A 300 -7.81 5.12 24.09
CA GLU A 300 -8.18 6.20 23.16
C GLU A 300 -7.11 6.37 22.07
N ARG A 301 -5.84 6.46 22.47
CA ARG A 301 -4.69 6.57 21.57
C ARG A 301 -4.58 5.41 20.59
N GLU A 302 -4.90 4.18 21.00
CA GLU A 302 -4.87 3.02 20.09
C GLU A 302 -6.01 3.06 19.06
N ALA A 303 -7.19 3.55 19.44
CA ALA A 303 -8.31 3.70 18.51
C ALA A 303 -8.05 4.82 17.50
N ASP A 304 -7.49 5.94 17.94
CA ASP A 304 -7.08 7.05 17.07
C ASP A 304 -5.97 6.60 16.12
N ALA A 305 -5.01 5.82 16.60
CA ALA A 305 -3.95 5.28 15.77
C ALA A 305 -4.43 4.28 14.71
N ALA A 306 -5.41 3.44 15.04
CA ALA A 306 -6.05 2.57 14.06
C ALA A 306 -6.82 3.38 12.99
N LEU A 307 -7.48 4.48 13.37
CA LEU A 307 -8.15 5.38 12.43
C LEU A 307 -7.14 6.10 11.52
N ALA A 308 -6.04 6.57 12.10
CA ALA A 308 -4.94 7.21 11.37
C ALA A 308 -4.35 6.26 10.31
N LEU A 309 -4.13 5.00 10.67
CA LEU A 309 -3.70 3.95 9.73
C LEU A 309 -4.68 3.78 8.57
N MET A 310 -5.99 3.73 8.86
CA MET A 310 -7.01 3.60 7.83
C MET A 310 -7.03 4.80 6.88
N ILE A 311 -6.95 6.03 7.40
CA ILE A 311 -6.93 7.26 6.59
C ILE A 311 -5.69 7.28 5.71
N TYR A 312 -4.52 7.01 6.27
CA TYR A 312 -3.26 6.96 5.52
C TYR A 312 -3.32 5.91 4.40
N THR A 313 -3.80 4.71 4.72
CA THR A 313 -3.91 3.61 3.75
C THR A 313 -4.91 3.95 2.64
N ASP A 314 -6.05 4.56 2.97
CA ASP A 314 -7.05 5.00 1.98
C ASP A 314 -6.50 6.06 1.03
N GLU A 315 -5.79 7.07 1.54
CA GLU A 315 -5.14 8.09 0.70
C GLU A 315 -4.07 7.47 -0.23
N MET A 316 -3.27 6.52 0.28
CA MET A 316 -2.34 5.76 -0.56
C MET A 316 -3.06 4.91 -1.62
N GLU A 317 -4.14 4.21 -1.25
CA GLU A 317 -4.93 3.40 -2.17
C GLU A 317 -5.59 4.26 -3.26
N LYS A 318 -6.09 5.45 -2.92
CA LYS A 318 -6.61 6.44 -3.87
C LYS A 318 -5.53 6.93 -4.83
N ALA A 319 -4.34 7.26 -4.32
CA ALA A 319 -3.20 7.69 -5.14
C ALA A 319 -2.74 6.60 -6.12
N VAL A 320 -2.72 5.33 -5.68
CA VAL A 320 -2.33 4.17 -6.50
C VAL A 320 -3.44 3.74 -7.48
N SER A 321 -4.71 3.91 -7.10
CA SER A 321 -5.87 3.44 -7.86
C SER A 321 -6.47 4.48 -8.81
N ALA A 322 -6.04 5.73 -8.72
CA ALA A 322 -6.44 6.80 -9.63
C ALA A 322 -6.18 6.38 -11.09
N GLY A 323 -7.26 6.29 -11.89
CA GLY A 323 -7.20 5.89 -13.30
C GLY A 323 -7.23 4.38 -13.57
N SER A 324 -7.46 3.51 -12.57
CA SER A 324 -7.53 2.05 -12.77
C SER A 324 -8.86 1.57 -13.38
N SER A 325 -8.79 0.74 -14.42
CA SER A 325 -9.97 0.19 -15.11
C SER A 325 -10.03 -1.34 -15.07
N TYR A 326 -11.22 -1.94 -15.29
CA TYR A 326 -11.35 -3.40 -15.42
C TYR A 326 -10.50 -3.97 -16.57
N TRP A 327 -10.20 -3.16 -17.60
CA TRP A 327 -9.32 -3.56 -18.70
C TRP A 327 -7.89 -3.81 -18.25
N ASP A 328 -7.45 -3.17 -17.17
CA ASP A 328 -6.09 -3.37 -16.65
C ASP A 328 -5.93 -4.75 -16.01
N CYS A 329 -7.02 -5.38 -15.53
CA CYS A 329 -7.00 -6.75 -15.00
C CYS A 329 -6.59 -7.78 -16.06
N PHE A 330 -6.64 -7.44 -17.35
CA PHE A 330 -6.30 -8.33 -18.46
C PHE A 330 -4.95 -8.02 -19.11
N LYS A 331 -4.19 -7.04 -18.61
CA LYS A 331 -2.94 -6.58 -19.22
C LYS A 331 -1.70 -7.03 -18.43
N GLY A 332 -0.65 -7.43 -19.15
CA GLY A 332 0.68 -7.67 -18.58
C GLY A 332 0.69 -8.64 -17.39
N ILE A 333 1.31 -8.20 -16.29
CA ILE A 333 1.45 -8.99 -15.06
C ILE A 333 0.10 -9.16 -14.35
N ASP A 334 -0.72 -8.11 -14.31
CA ASP A 334 -2.05 -8.15 -13.72
C ASP A 334 -3.00 -9.10 -14.47
N GLY A 335 -2.82 -9.24 -15.79
CA GLY A 335 -3.45 -10.27 -16.61
C GLY A 335 -3.17 -11.69 -16.10
N ARG A 336 -1.91 -12.01 -15.82
CA ARG A 336 -1.50 -13.31 -15.25
C ARG A 336 -2.09 -13.54 -13.85
N ARG A 337 -2.15 -12.50 -13.01
CA ARG A 337 -2.74 -12.60 -11.67
C ARG A 337 -4.22 -12.92 -11.74
N THR A 338 -4.95 -12.19 -12.58
CA THR A 338 -6.39 -12.41 -12.80
C THR A 338 -6.66 -13.79 -13.40
N GLU A 339 -5.86 -14.23 -14.36
CA GLU A 339 -5.91 -15.60 -14.92
C GLU A 339 -5.81 -16.67 -13.81
N ILE A 340 -4.82 -16.58 -12.92
CA ILE A 340 -4.61 -17.55 -11.84
C ILE A 340 -5.79 -17.52 -10.85
N SER A 341 -6.27 -16.33 -10.47
CA SER A 341 -7.44 -16.18 -9.60
C SER A 341 -8.69 -16.83 -10.20
N CYS A 342 -8.96 -16.62 -11.48
CA CYS A 342 -10.08 -17.27 -12.18
C CYS A 342 -9.91 -18.80 -12.20
N MET A 343 -8.71 -19.28 -12.53
CA MET A 343 -8.43 -20.72 -12.63
C MET A 343 -8.53 -21.45 -11.29
N LEU A 344 -8.17 -20.80 -10.18
CA LEU A 344 -8.38 -21.35 -8.83
C LEU A 344 -9.86 -21.57 -8.54
N TRP A 345 -10.68 -20.56 -8.79
CA TRP A 345 -12.12 -20.65 -8.62
C TRP A 345 -12.74 -21.73 -9.53
N MET A 346 -12.33 -21.79 -10.79
CA MET A 346 -12.80 -22.84 -11.71
C MET A 346 -12.35 -24.24 -11.28
N ALA A 347 -11.13 -24.39 -10.77
CA ALA A 347 -10.65 -25.66 -10.22
C ALA A 347 -11.48 -26.08 -9.00
N GLN A 348 -11.83 -25.14 -8.11
CA GLN A 348 -12.74 -25.46 -7.00
C GLN A 348 -14.09 -25.97 -7.50
N ALA A 349 -14.66 -25.35 -8.54
CA ALA A 349 -15.93 -25.80 -9.08
C ALA A 349 -15.82 -27.21 -9.68
N LEU A 350 -14.80 -27.46 -10.50
CA LEU A 350 -14.74 -28.62 -11.40
C LEU A 350 -13.93 -29.82 -10.90
N SER A 351 -13.07 -29.67 -9.90
CA SER A 351 -12.23 -30.74 -9.36
C SER A 351 -12.89 -31.44 -8.17
N GLY A 352 -14.02 -32.13 -8.39
CA GLY A 352 -14.71 -32.92 -7.35
C GLY A 352 -16.10 -32.40 -6.92
N PRO A 353 -16.27 -31.10 -6.58
CA PRO A 353 -17.56 -30.59 -6.07
C PRO A 353 -18.76 -30.81 -6.99
N VAL A 354 -18.58 -30.82 -8.32
CA VAL A 354 -19.66 -31.18 -9.27
C VAL A 354 -20.20 -32.59 -9.00
N VAL A 355 -19.31 -33.56 -8.74
CA VAL A 355 -19.68 -34.94 -8.43
C VAL A 355 -20.35 -35.01 -7.07
N ALA A 356 -19.78 -34.33 -6.08
CA ALA A 356 -20.28 -34.28 -4.71
C ALA A 356 -21.68 -33.67 -4.57
N GLY A 357 -21.97 -32.61 -5.34
CA GLY A 357 -23.24 -31.88 -5.30
C GLY A 357 -24.43 -32.68 -5.82
N ASN A 358 -24.19 -33.78 -6.53
CA ASN A 358 -25.22 -34.66 -7.08
C ASN A 358 -25.19 -36.06 -6.45
N SER A 359 -24.62 -36.19 -5.25
CA SER A 359 -24.36 -37.49 -4.61
C SER A 359 -25.64 -38.28 -4.28
N THR A 360 -26.69 -37.63 -3.76
CA THR A 360 -27.97 -38.30 -3.46
C THR A 360 -28.58 -38.95 -4.68
N TYR A 361 -28.58 -38.24 -5.82
CA TYR A 361 -29.06 -38.77 -7.10
C TYR A 361 -28.18 -39.93 -7.59
N LEU A 362 -26.85 -39.80 -7.49
CA LEU A 362 -25.92 -40.88 -7.84
C LEU A 362 -26.14 -42.14 -6.99
N PHE A 363 -26.46 -41.98 -5.70
CA PHE A 363 -26.76 -43.10 -4.80
C PHE A 363 -28.06 -43.81 -5.21
N GLU A 364 -29.12 -43.04 -5.51
CA GLU A 364 -30.38 -43.60 -6.00
C GLU A 364 -30.24 -44.29 -7.36
N ALA A 365 -29.53 -43.65 -8.29
CA ALA A 365 -29.25 -44.22 -9.61
C ALA A 365 -28.44 -45.53 -9.52
N ALA A 366 -27.59 -45.66 -8.49
CA ALA A 366 -26.84 -46.88 -8.19
C ALA A 366 -27.65 -47.95 -7.42
N GLY A 367 -28.95 -47.73 -7.21
CA GLY A 367 -29.87 -48.68 -6.59
C GLY A 367 -29.96 -48.60 -5.05
N ILE A 368 -29.40 -47.58 -4.42
CA ILE A 368 -29.58 -47.32 -2.97
C ILE A 368 -30.96 -46.69 -2.76
N SER A 369 -31.69 -47.11 -1.72
CA SER A 369 -33.01 -46.55 -1.44
C SER A 369 -32.95 -45.05 -1.14
N ALA A 370 -33.95 -44.28 -1.60
CA ALA A 370 -34.04 -42.83 -1.39
C ALA A 370 -33.72 -42.42 0.06
N SER A 371 -34.35 -43.09 1.04
CA SER A 371 -34.14 -42.77 2.46
C SER A 371 -32.70 -43.00 2.94
N THR A 372 -32.01 -43.99 2.38
CA THR A 372 -30.60 -44.20 2.70
C THR A 372 -29.74 -43.17 1.99
N SER A 373 -30.06 -42.84 0.73
CA SER A 373 -29.36 -41.83 -0.08
C SER A 373 -29.42 -40.43 0.55
N PHE A 374 -30.58 -39.99 1.05
CA PHE A 374 -30.72 -38.73 1.78
C PHE A 374 -29.94 -38.72 3.10
N LYS A 375 -29.96 -39.83 3.86
CA LYS A 375 -29.16 -39.97 5.10
C LYS A 375 -27.65 -39.92 4.81
N LEU A 376 -27.19 -40.56 3.74
CA LEU A 376 -25.79 -40.49 3.30
C LEU A 376 -25.41 -39.06 2.87
N GLY A 377 -26.31 -38.34 2.20
CA GLY A 377 -26.13 -36.92 1.91
C GLY A 377 -26.01 -36.05 3.17
N TRP A 378 -26.80 -36.33 4.20
CA TRP A 378 -26.69 -35.63 5.48
C TRP A 378 -25.36 -35.92 6.20
N ILE A 379 -24.92 -37.19 6.20
CA ILE A 379 -23.59 -37.59 6.72
C ILE A 379 -22.46 -36.89 5.94
N GLN A 380 -22.60 -36.79 4.61
CA GLN A 380 -21.65 -36.10 3.73
C GLN A 380 -21.45 -34.65 4.16
N SER A 381 -22.52 -33.89 4.38
CA SER A 381 -22.42 -32.50 4.85
C SER A 381 -21.78 -32.39 6.23
N GLY A 382 -22.07 -33.31 7.15
CA GLY A 382 -21.46 -33.33 8.48
C GLY A 382 -19.95 -33.55 8.43
N ILE A 383 -19.50 -34.50 7.61
CA ILE A 383 -18.07 -34.78 7.41
C ILE A 383 -17.37 -33.62 6.71
N GLY A 384 -18.02 -32.98 5.72
CA GLY A 384 -17.51 -31.74 5.10
C GLY A 384 -17.27 -30.62 6.13
N GLY A 385 -18.13 -30.52 7.15
CA GLY A 385 -18.00 -29.53 8.23
C GLY A 385 -16.76 -29.80 9.08
N ILE A 386 -16.51 -31.07 9.42
CA ILE A 386 -15.31 -31.50 10.12
C ILE A 386 -14.05 -31.23 9.27
N GLY A 387 -14.10 -31.52 7.97
CA GLY A 387 -13.04 -31.22 7.01
C GLY A 387 -12.69 -29.72 6.99
N THR A 388 -13.70 -28.86 6.93
CA THR A 388 -13.52 -27.41 6.94
C THR A 388 -12.86 -26.94 8.24
N ILE A 389 -13.28 -27.43 9.40
CA ILE A 389 -12.66 -27.06 10.69
C ILE A 389 -11.20 -27.55 10.74
N ALA A 390 -10.93 -28.78 10.28
CA ALA A 390 -9.58 -29.33 10.23
C ALA A 390 -8.65 -28.51 9.32
N SER A 391 -9.17 -27.94 8.24
CA SER A 391 -8.41 -27.09 7.32
C SER A 391 -7.79 -25.87 8.01
N TRP A 392 -8.46 -25.29 9.01
CA TRP A 392 -7.98 -24.12 9.73
C TRP A 392 -6.67 -24.40 10.46
N PHE A 393 -6.53 -25.62 11.00
CA PHE A 393 -5.28 -26.07 11.61
C PHE A 393 -4.23 -26.42 10.56
N ALA A 394 -4.65 -26.98 9.42
CA ALA A 394 -3.74 -27.30 8.32
C ALA A 394 -3.11 -26.03 7.70
N LEU A 395 -3.90 -24.96 7.52
CA LEU A 395 -3.47 -23.67 6.98
C LEU A 395 -2.37 -22.98 7.79
N THR A 396 -2.32 -23.22 9.10
CA THR A 396 -1.23 -22.70 9.95
C THR A 396 0.08 -23.46 9.73
N LYS A 397 0.01 -24.77 9.47
CA LYS A 397 1.19 -25.66 9.35
C LYS A 397 1.70 -25.83 7.92
N PHE A 398 0.83 -25.98 6.93
CA PHE A 398 1.19 -26.25 5.54
C PHE A 398 1.06 -25.00 4.65
N GLY A 399 1.75 -25.00 3.51
CA GLY A 399 1.62 -23.98 2.45
C GLY A 399 0.30 -24.10 1.70
N ARG A 400 -0.14 -23.02 1.05
CA ARG A 400 -1.44 -22.99 0.34
C ARG A 400 -1.39 -23.83 -0.94
N LYS A 401 -0.29 -23.76 -1.69
CA LYS A 401 -0.13 -24.50 -2.95
C LYS A 401 -0.10 -26.03 -2.73
N PRO A 402 0.70 -26.58 -1.78
CA PRO A 402 0.68 -28.00 -1.47
C PRO A 402 -0.69 -28.52 -1.02
N LEU A 403 -1.45 -27.74 -0.24
CA LEU A 403 -2.78 -28.14 0.20
C LEU A 403 -3.77 -28.24 -0.97
N ILE A 404 -3.80 -27.22 -1.84
CA ILE A 404 -4.67 -27.22 -3.03
C ILE A 404 -4.30 -28.37 -3.98
N LEU A 405 -3.02 -28.53 -4.31
CA LEU A 405 -2.58 -29.58 -5.23
C LEU A 405 -2.76 -30.99 -4.65
N GLY A 406 -2.45 -31.18 -3.37
CA GLY A 406 -2.70 -32.43 -2.67
C GLY A 406 -4.18 -32.79 -2.70
N GLY A 407 -5.05 -31.81 -2.43
CA GLY A 407 -6.50 -31.92 -2.58
C GLY A 407 -6.93 -32.39 -3.97
N CYS A 408 -6.52 -31.67 -5.02
CA CYS A 408 -6.90 -32.01 -6.40
C CYS A 408 -6.43 -33.41 -6.80
N VAL A 409 -5.20 -33.80 -6.46
CA VAL A 409 -4.66 -35.14 -6.77
C VAL A 409 -5.42 -36.24 -6.03
N THR A 410 -5.75 -36.03 -4.74
CA THR A 410 -6.53 -37.00 -3.98
C THR A 410 -7.95 -37.12 -4.53
N MET A 411 -8.61 -36.00 -4.84
CA MET A 411 -9.95 -36.02 -5.46
C MET A 411 -9.93 -36.70 -6.84
N LEU A 412 -8.90 -36.45 -7.65
CA LEU A 412 -8.71 -37.11 -8.94
C LEU A 412 -8.62 -38.63 -8.80
N ALA A 413 -7.82 -39.11 -7.84
CA ALA A 413 -7.70 -40.55 -7.59
C ALA A 413 -9.06 -41.15 -7.21
N ILE A 414 -9.84 -40.46 -6.37
CA ILE A 414 -11.17 -40.90 -5.98
C ILE A 414 -12.13 -40.94 -7.18
N GLU A 415 -12.17 -39.89 -8.01
CA GLU A 415 -13.02 -39.82 -9.20
C GLU A 415 -12.74 -40.97 -10.17
N ILE A 416 -11.46 -41.32 -10.39
CA ILE A 416 -11.05 -42.44 -11.22
C ILE A 416 -11.51 -43.77 -10.60
N ILE A 417 -11.31 -43.97 -9.29
CA ILE A 417 -11.71 -45.22 -8.61
C ILE A 417 -13.23 -45.39 -8.70
N VAL A 418 -14.02 -44.35 -8.42
CA VAL A 418 -15.49 -44.39 -8.52
C VAL A 418 -15.92 -44.70 -9.96
N GLY A 419 -15.27 -44.10 -10.95
CA GLY A 419 -15.55 -44.38 -12.36
C GLY A 419 -15.27 -45.85 -12.72
N CYS A 420 -14.16 -46.40 -12.22
CA CYS A 420 -13.80 -47.81 -12.41
C CYS A 420 -14.80 -48.77 -11.75
N LEU A 421 -15.30 -48.45 -10.56
CA LEU A 421 -16.31 -49.24 -9.85
C LEU A 421 -17.65 -49.29 -10.59
N ALA A 422 -17.92 -48.31 -11.46
CA ALA A 422 -19.12 -48.22 -12.30
C ALA A 422 -19.02 -48.98 -13.63
N ILE A 423 -17.87 -49.60 -13.96
CA ILE A 423 -17.68 -50.37 -15.21
C ILE A 423 -18.43 -51.72 -15.21
N PRO A 424 -18.34 -52.56 -14.16
CA PRO A 424 -18.97 -53.88 -14.16
C PRO A 424 -20.49 -53.81 -14.29
N GLN A 425 -21.08 -54.71 -15.09
CA GLN A 425 -22.53 -54.84 -15.30
C GLN A 425 -22.95 -56.32 -15.10
N PRO A 426 -24.01 -56.63 -14.33
CA PRO A 426 -24.89 -55.70 -13.61
C PRO A 426 -24.20 -55.03 -12.41
N GLU A 427 -24.67 -53.85 -12.03
CA GLU A 427 -24.14 -53.12 -10.88
C GLU A 427 -24.34 -53.91 -9.58
N SER A 428 -23.25 -54.18 -8.87
CA SER A 428 -23.28 -54.80 -7.56
C SER A 428 -23.63 -53.76 -6.50
N ILE A 429 -24.56 -54.08 -5.60
CA ILE A 429 -24.90 -53.21 -4.46
C ILE A 429 -23.69 -52.87 -3.60
N THR A 430 -22.70 -53.77 -3.52
CA THR A 430 -21.42 -53.53 -2.84
C THR A 430 -20.62 -52.42 -3.51
N ASN A 431 -20.60 -52.37 -4.86
CA ASN A 431 -19.91 -51.32 -5.61
C ASN A 431 -20.63 -49.98 -5.46
N ALA A 432 -21.96 -49.97 -5.34
CA ALA A 432 -22.74 -48.77 -5.07
C ALA A 432 -22.41 -48.17 -3.70
N TYR A 433 -22.39 -48.97 -2.63
CA TYR A 433 -21.99 -48.50 -1.29
C TYR A 433 -20.50 -48.07 -1.23
N ALA A 434 -19.61 -48.79 -1.91
CA ALA A 434 -18.19 -48.40 -2.00
C ALA A 434 -18.01 -47.06 -2.71
N SER A 435 -18.71 -46.84 -3.83
CA SER A 435 -18.74 -45.56 -4.55
C SER A 435 -19.31 -44.45 -3.69
N GLY A 436 -20.37 -44.74 -2.91
CA GLY A 436 -20.95 -43.79 -1.97
C GLY A 436 -19.99 -43.36 -0.86
N GLY A 437 -19.29 -44.31 -0.24
CA GLY A 437 -18.27 -44.00 0.76
C GLY A 437 -17.11 -43.16 0.20
N LEU A 438 -16.70 -43.44 -1.04
CA LEU A 438 -15.66 -42.67 -1.73
C LEU A 438 -16.12 -41.24 -2.07
N ILE A 439 -17.37 -41.04 -2.49
CA ILE A 439 -17.92 -39.70 -2.74
C ILE A 439 -18.00 -38.89 -1.44
N ILE A 440 -18.41 -39.51 -0.33
CA ILE A 440 -18.38 -38.86 0.99
C ILE A 440 -16.96 -38.45 1.37
N PHE A 441 -15.99 -39.34 1.14
CA PHE A 441 -14.58 -39.03 1.40
C PHE A 441 -14.05 -37.93 0.47
N LEU A 442 -14.49 -37.88 -0.79
CA LEU A 442 -14.17 -36.80 -1.73
C LEU A 442 -14.61 -35.44 -1.20
N VAL A 443 -15.82 -35.34 -0.62
CA VAL A 443 -16.30 -34.10 0.02
C VAL A 443 -15.43 -33.71 1.20
N ALA A 444 -15.08 -34.68 2.05
CA ALA A 444 -14.18 -34.45 3.18
C ALA A 444 -12.84 -33.85 2.73
N VAL A 445 -12.27 -34.37 1.63
CA VAL A 445 -11.02 -33.87 1.05
C VAL A 445 -11.21 -32.48 0.45
N ALA A 446 -12.29 -32.25 -0.30
CA ALA A 446 -12.59 -30.95 -0.90
C ALA A 446 -12.71 -29.85 0.17
N ASP A 447 -13.47 -30.11 1.23
CA ASP A 447 -13.69 -29.18 2.34
C ASP A 447 -12.50 -29.09 3.29
N PHE A 448 -11.58 -30.05 3.29
CA PHE A 448 -10.30 -29.95 4.01
C PHE A 448 -9.24 -29.14 3.23
N THR A 449 -9.34 -29.12 1.89
CA THR A 449 -8.31 -28.57 0.99
C THR A 449 -8.84 -27.42 0.16
N THR A 450 -9.32 -27.67 -1.05
CA THR A 450 -9.63 -26.65 -2.06
C THR A 450 -10.67 -25.65 -1.57
N GLY A 451 -11.76 -26.11 -0.92
CA GLY A 451 -12.84 -25.26 -0.43
C GLY A 451 -12.35 -24.07 0.39
N PRO A 452 -11.86 -24.29 1.63
CA PRO A 452 -11.43 -23.20 2.51
C PRO A 452 -10.13 -22.53 2.06
N VAL A 453 -9.17 -23.27 1.49
CA VAL A 453 -7.84 -22.72 1.16
C VAL A 453 -7.95 -21.71 0.01
N ILE A 454 -8.84 -21.91 -0.97
CA ILE A 454 -9.02 -20.98 -2.09
C ILE A 454 -9.61 -19.64 -1.62
N TYR A 455 -10.59 -19.66 -0.71
CA TYR A 455 -11.10 -18.42 -0.09
C TYR A 455 -10.00 -17.62 0.62
N ALA A 456 -8.98 -18.29 1.17
CA ALA A 456 -7.84 -17.62 1.80
C ALA A 456 -6.82 -17.06 0.79
N VAL A 457 -6.57 -17.75 -0.33
CA VAL A 457 -5.56 -17.36 -1.34
C VAL A 457 -6.03 -16.25 -2.28
N ILE A 458 -7.32 -16.23 -2.64
CA ILE A 458 -7.85 -15.30 -3.64
C ILE A 458 -7.61 -13.83 -3.29
N PRO A 459 -7.72 -13.38 -2.04
CA PRO A 459 -7.36 -12.01 -1.66
C PRO A 459 -5.84 -11.71 -1.70
N GLU A 460 -4.98 -12.73 -1.63
CA GLU A 460 -3.52 -12.61 -1.55
C GLU A 460 -2.85 -12.41 -2.93
N LEU A 461 -3.46 -12.91 -4.02
CA LEU A 461 -2.87 -12.91 -5.38
C LEU A 461 -2.92 -11.58 -6.15
N PRO A 462 -4.04 -10.82 -6.13
CA PRO A 462 -4.16 -9.60 -6.92
C PRO A 462 -3.24 -8.48 -6.44
N SER A 463 -2.83 -7.59 -7.35
CA SER A 463 -2.17 -6.35 -6.96
C SER A 463 -3.11 -5.44 -6.17
N THR A 464 -2.56 -4.64 -5.27
CA THR A 464 -3.36 -3.73 -4.41
C THR A 464 -4.27 -2.82 -5.24
N ARG A 465 -3.78 -2.32 -6.39
CA ARG A 465 -4.53 -1.45 -7.31
C ARG A 465 -5.78 -2.10 -7.93
N LEU A 466 -5.74 -3.41 -8.20
CA LEU A 466 -6.80 -4.12 -8.95
C LEU A 466 -7.54 -5.18 -8.12
N ARG A 467 -7.24 -5.30 -6.83
CA ARG A 467 -7.70 -6.39 -5.97
C ARG A 467 -9.20 -6.66 -6.04
N ALA A 468 -10.02 -5.65 -5.77
CA ALA A 468 -11.47 -5.80 -5.79
C ALA A 468 -12.00 -6.24 -7.17
N LYS A 469 -11.48 -5.65 -8.25
CA LYS A 469 -11.88 -5.95 -9.63
C LYS A 469 -11.54 -7.40 -10.01
N THR A 470 -10.33 -7.85 -9.68
CA THR A 470 -9.88 -9.23 -9.94
C THR A 470 -10.69 -10.26 -9.15
N ILE A 471 -11.01 -10.00 -7.87
CA ILE A 471 -11.82 -10.93 -7.05
C ILE A 471 -13.22 -11.11 -7.67
N VAL A 472 -13.87 -10.03 -8.11
CA VAL A 472 -15.19 -10.09 -8.76
C VAL A 472 -15.13 -10.87 -10.07
N LEU A 473 -14.14 -10.59 -10.93
CA LEU A 473 -13.95 -11.33 -12.18
C LEU A 473 -13.74 -12.83 -11.93
N ALA A 474 -12.92 -13.16 -10.93
CA ALA A 474 -12.62 -14.54 -10.59
C ALA A 474 -13.84 -15.29 -10.02
N ARG A 475 -14.69 -14.61 -9.23
CA ARG A 475 -15.96 -15.19 -8.75
C ARG A 475 -16.98 -15.34 -9.87
N ASN A 476 -17.03 -14.44 -10.84
CA ASN A 476 -17.87 -14.62 -12.02
C ASN A 476 -17.43 -15.83 -12.86
N ALA A 477 -16.12 -16.09 -12.98
CA ALA A 477 -15.62 -17.29 -13.63
C ALA A 477 -16.10 -18.59 -12.95
N TYR A 478 -16.12 -18.61 -11.60
CA TYR A 478 -16.73 -19.72 -10.83
C TYR A 478 -18.18 -19.97 -11.24
N ASN A 479 -19.01 -18.93 -11.24
CA ASN A 479 -20.45 -19.05 -11.53
C ASN A 479 -20.73 -19.45 -12.99
N ILE A 480 -19.99 -18.88 -13.95
CA ILE A 480 -20.14 -19.22 -15.37
C ILE A 480 -19.79 -20.68 -15.62
N VAL A 481 -18.70 -21.16 -15.03
CA VAL A 481 -18.29 -22.56 -15.17
C VAL A 481 -19.23 -23.50 -14.41
N GLY A 482 -19.70 -23.09 -13.22
CA GLY A 482 -20.71 -23.82 -12.47
C GLY A 482 -22.02 -24.00 -13.24
N LEU A 483 -22.47 -22.96 -13.96
CA LEU A 483 -23.62 -23.02 -14.85
C LEU A 483 -23.43 -24.08 -15.96
N ILE A 484 -22.27 -24.05 -16.64
CA ILE A 484 -21.95 -25.02 -17.70
C ILE A 484 -21.90 -26.43 -17.11
N ALA A 485 -21.27 -26.60 -15.95
CA ALA A 485 -21.13 -27.88 -15.29
C ALA A 485 -22.49 -28.45 -14.90
N SER A 486 -23.37 -27.65 -14.30
CA SER A 486 -24.73 -28.05 -13.94
C SER A 486 -25.51 -28.60 -15.14
N ILE A 487 -25.47 -27.90 -16.29
CA ILE A 487 -26.15 -28.34 -17.52
C ILE A 487 -25.62 -29.69 -18.02
N LEU A 488 -24.31 -29.88 -17.98
CA LEU A 488 -23.68 -31.12 -18.41
C LEU A 488 -24.01 -32.27 -17.45
N THR A 489 -23.89 -32.06 -16.15
CA THR A 489 -24.11 -33.07 -15.11
C THR A 489 -25.55 -33.58 -15.08
N ILE A 490 -26.54 -32.69 -15.21
CA ILE A 490 -27.94 -33.09 -15.28
C ILE A 490 -28.17 -34.04 -16.48
N ARG A 491 -27.55 -33.75 -17.64
CA ARG A 491 -27.64 -34.65 -18.81
C ARG A 491 -26.89 -35.96 -18.62
N GLN A 492 -25.74 -35.93 -17.95
CA GLN A 492 -24.95 -37.13 -17.62
C GLN A 492 -25.71 -38.09 -16.72
N LEU A 493 -26.47 -37.55 -15.75
CA LEU A 493 -27.16 -38.34 -14.73
C LEU A 493 -28.57 -38.77 -15.12
N ASN A 494 -29.28 -37.97 -15.93
CA ASN A 494 -30.67 -38.25 -16.25
C ASN A 494 -30.81 -39.46 -17.21
N PRO A 495 -31.67 -40.46 -16.90
CA PRO A 495 -31.96 -41.59 -17.79
C PRO A 495 -32.50 -41.21 -19.17
N LEU A 496 -33.20 -40.07 -19.28
CA LEU A 496 -33.69 -39.51 -20.54
C LEU A 496 -32.61 -38.71 -21.30
N GLY A 497 -31.43 -38.54 -20.70
CA GLY A 497 -30.27 -37.87 -21.27
C GLY A 497 -29.20 -38.85 -21.75
N TRP A 498 -27.96 -38.64 -21.30
CA TRP A 498 -26.82 -39.50 -21.63
C TRP A 498 -26.72 -40.74 -20.75
N ASN A 499 -27.35 -40.70 -19.57
CA ASN A 499 -27.42 -41.82 -18.63
C ASN A 499 -26.06 -42.50 -18.34
N TRP A 500 -25.02 -41.70 -18.11
CA TRP A 500 -23.69 -42.19 -17.77
C TRP A 500 -23.60 -42.71 -16.33
N GLY A 501 -24.52 -42.29 -15.45
CA GLY A 501 -24.50 -42.65 -14.03
C GLY A 501 -23.15 -42.29 -13.40
N ALA A 502 -22.61 -43.18 -12.57
CA ALA A 502 -21.32 -42.97 -11.92
C ALA A 502 -20.12 -42.90 -12.89
N LYS A 503 -20.24 -43.34 -14.16
CA LYS A 503 -19.16 -43.20 -15.16
C LYS A 503 -18.86 -41.75 -15.52
N MET A 504 -19.75 -40.80 -15.18
CA MET A 504 -19.50 -39.38 -15.37
C MET A 504 -18.25 -38.88 -14.61
N THR A 505 -17.81 -39.57 -13.55
CA THR A 505 -16.62 -39.15 -12.79
C THR A 505 -15.35 -39.20 -13.63
N PHE A 506 -15.27 -40.05 -14.67
CA PHE A 506 -14.15 -40.04 -15.63
C PHE A 506 -14.08 -38.73 -16.42
N PHE A 507 -15.23 -38.17 -16.79
CA PHE A 507 -15.29 -36.89 -17.49
C PHE A 507 -14.75 -35.76 -16.60
N TRP A 508 -15.18 -35.72 -15.34
CA TRP A 508 -14.72 -34.70 -14.38
C TRP A 508 -13.27 -34.90 -13.97
N ALA A 509 -12.81 -36.15 -13.85
CA ALA A 509 -11.40 -36.48 -13.63
C ALA A 509 -10.48 -35.90 -14.73
N ALA A 510 -10.92 -35.88 -16.00
CA ALA A 510 -10.14 -35.29 -17.08
C ALA A 510 -9.96 -33.77 -16.91
N PHE A 511 -11.01 -33.05 -16.49
CA PHE A 511 -10.91 -31.63 -16.15
C PHE A 511 -10.02 -31.41 -14.92
N ASN A 512 -10.15 -32.26 -13.90
CA ASN A 512 -9.35 -32.19 -12.69
C ASN A 512 -7.85 -32.38 -12.99
N ILE A 513 -7.48 -33.28 -13.91
CA ILE A 513 -6.09 -33.39 -14.42
C ILE A 513 -5.63 -32.07 -15.02
N GLY A 514 -6.44 -31.46 -15.91
CA GLY A 514 -6.12 -30.19 -16.55
C GLY A 514 -5.85 -29.07 -15.54
N PHE A 515 -6.74 -28.89 -14.55
CA PHE A 515 -6.55 -27.90 -13.49
C PHE A 515 -5.36 -28.23 -12.59
N THR A 516 -5.16 -29.49 -12.22
CA THR A 516 -4.02 -29.91 -11.40
C THR A 516 -2.70 -29.59 -12.08
N VAL A 517 -2.56 -29.91 -13.37
CA VAL A 517 -1.37 -29.58 -14.18
C VAL A 517 -1.19 -28.06 -14.27
N TYR A 518 -2.27 -27.32 -14.55
CA TYR A 518 -2.21 -25.86 -14.62
C TYR A 518 -1.73 -25.24 -13.30
N LEU A 519 -2.37 -25.60 -12.18
CA LEU A 519 -2.04 -25.07 -10.85
C LEU A 519 -0.63 -25.46 -10.44
N TYR A 520 -0.15 -26.66 -10.80
CA TYR A 520 1.21 -27.09 -10.54
C TYR A 520 2.24 -26.11 -11.14
N PHE A 521 2.03 -25.69 -12.38
CA PHE A 521 2.95 -24.80 -13.12
C PHE A 521 2.71 -23.30 -12.91
N ARG A 522 1.48 -22.85 -12.62
CA ARG A 522 1.14 -21.41 -12.62
C ARG A 522 0.93 -20.83 -11.22
N LEU A 523 0.36 -21.58 -10.27
CA LEU A 523 0.05 -21.09 -8.91
C LEU A 523 1.33 -20.90 -8.09
N PRO A 524 1.67 -19.69 -7.62
CA PRO A 524 2.77 -19.49 -6.67
C PRO A 524 2.39 -19.88 -5.24
N GLU A 525 3.37 -20.10 -4.38
CA GLU A 525 3.15 -20.26 -2.93
C GLU A 525 3.05 -18.88 -2.27
N THR A 526 1.98 -18.63 -1.51
CA THR A 526 1.70 -17.35 -0.85
C THR A 526 1.91 -17.38 0.67
N LYS A 527 2.06 -18.57 1.27
CA LYS A 527 2.25 -18.69 2.72
C LYS A 527 3.46 -17.89 3.20
N GLY A 528 3.23 -17.08 4.23
CA GLY A 528 4.28 -16.33 4.93
C GLY A 528 4.89 -15.21 4.09
N ARG A 529 4.23 -14.81 3.00
CA ARG A 529 4.66 -13.70 2.14
C ARG A 529 3.74 -12.50 2.33
N THR A 530 4.32 -11.32 2.38
CA THR A 530 3.64 -10.03 2.32
C THR A 530 3.13 -9.74 0.90
N PHE A 531 2.18 -8.81 0.78
CA PHE A 531 1.69 -8.38 -0.54
C PHE A 531 2.82 -7.88 -1.44
N ALA A 532 3.79 -7.15 -0.90
CA ALA A 532 4.94 -6.65 -1.64
C ALA A 532 5.84 -7.79 -2.16
N GLU A 533 6.10 -8.83 -1.37
CA GLU A 533 6.88 -9.99 -1.82
C GLU A 533 6.16 -10.79 -2.91
N ILE A 534 4.82 -10.91 -2.81
CA ILE A 534 4.00 -11.49 -3.87
C ILE A 534 4.09 -10.60 -5.13
N ASP A 535 4.10 -9.28 -4.97
CA ASP A 535 4.23 -8.37 -6.10
C ASP A 535 5.55 -8.56 -6.85
N ILE A 536 6.65 -8.65 -6.10
CA ILE A 536 8.00 -8.92 -6.61
C ILE A 536 8.06 -10.28 -7.31
N LEU A 537 7.41 -11.33 -6.77
CA LEU A 537 7.35 -12.66 -7.42
C LEU A 537 6.74 -12.59 -8.82
N PHE A 538 5.66 -11.81 -8.96
CA PHE A 538 4.95 -11.64 -10.22
C PHE A 538 5.70 -10.75 -11.20
N GLU A 539 6.32 -9.66 -10.73
CA GLU A 539 7.17 -8.76 -11.52
C GLU A 539 8.40 -9.47 -12.07
N ASN A 540 9.08 -10.24 -11.23
CA ASN A 540 10.26 -11.04 -11.61
C ASN A 540 9.91 -12.29 -12.42
N LYS A 541 8.61 -12.52 -12.71
CA LYS A 541 8.11 -13.66 -13.48
C LYS A 541 8.64 -15.01 -12.98
N ILE A 542 8.84 -15.16 -11.68
CA ILE A 542 9.48 -16.35 -11.10
C ILE A 542 8.60 -17.60 -11.40
N PRO A 543 9.20 -18.70 -11.89
CA PRO A 543 8.49 -19.95 -12.07
C PRO A 543 7.90 -20.45 -10.76
N SER A 544 6.67 -20.96 -10.80
CA SER A 544 5.93 -21.35 -9.58
C SER A 544 6.59 -22.48 -8.77
N LEU A 545 7.43 -23.31 -9.40
CA LEU A 545 8.21 -24.36 -8.76
C LEU A 545 9.43 -23.81 -8.01
N ALA A 546 10.02 -22.72 -8.51
CA ALA A 546 11.07 -21.99 -7.80
C ALA A 546 10.51 -21.27 -6.58
N ALA A 547 9.28 -20.74 -6.67
CA ALA A 547 8.59 -20.08 -5.56
C ALA A 547 8.26 -21.00 -4.36
N LEU A 548 8.24 -22.34 -4.55
CA LEU A 548 8.00 -23.33 -3.49
C LEU A 548 9.21 -23.55 -2.56
N ARG A 549 10.43 -23.45 -3.11
CA ARG A 549 11.67 -23.80 -2.41
C ARG A 549 12.58 -22.62 -2.16
N SER A 550 12.33 -21.50 -2.82
CA SER A 550 13.01 -20.27 -2.49
C SER A 550 12.51 -19.86 -1.10
N PRO A 551 13.38 -19.81 -0.07
CA PRO A 551 13.19 -18.76 0.92
C PRO A 551 13.05 -17.46 0.11
N VAL A 552 12.49 -16.40 0.65
CA VAL A 552 12.86 -15.10 0.11
C VAL A 552 14.33 -14.85 0.49
N LEU A 553 15.24 -15.74 0.09
CA LEU A 553 16.52 -15.32 -0.41
C LEU A 553 16.11 -14.33 -1.48
N TRP A 554 16.45 -13.08 -1.23
CA TRP A 554 17.09 -12.26 -2.23
C TRP A 554 18.09 -13.10 -3.02
N LYS A 555 17.61 -13.98 -3.91
CA LYS A 555 18.28 -14.24 -5.16
C LYS A 555 18.17 -12.92 -5.89
N VAL A 556 19.02 -12.00 -5.46
CA VAL A 556 19.50 -10.90 -6.27
C VAL A 556 19.71 -11.55 -7.62
N PRO A 557 18.98 -11.13 -8.66
CA PRO A 557 19.23 -11.64 -9.99
C PRO A 557 20.74 -11.57 -10.23
N ARG A 558 21.33 -12.54 -10.96
CA ARG A 558 22.66 -12.32 -11.54
C ARG A 558 22.62 -10.93 -12.15
N TRP A 559 23.43 -10.02 -11.60
CA TRP A 559 23.42 -8.58 -11.84
C TRP A 559 22.79 -8.23 -13.19
N PRO A 560 21.51 -7.84 -13.24
CA PRO A 560 20.93 -7.44 -14.49
C PRO A 560 21.49 -6.06 -14.79
N SER A 561 22.43 -6.01 -15.73
CA SER A 561 23.08 -4.80 -16.26
C SER A 561 22.11 -3.71 -16.73
N ARG A 562 20.79 -3.99 -16.77
CA ARG A 562 19.73 -3.06 -17.12
C ARG A 562 19.02 -2.38 -15.94
N TYR A 563 19.18 -2.84 -14.70
CA TYR A 563 18.59 -2.19 -13.50
C TYR A 563 19.62 -1.39 -12.68
N ALA A 564 20.89 -1.42 -13.09
CA ALA A 564 22.03 -0.77 -12.45
C ALA A 564 22.07 0.76 -12.59
N SER A 565 20.97 1.42 -12.96
CA SER A 565 20.87 2.87 -13.05
C SER A 565 20.14 3.52 -11.86
N ASN A 566 19.48 2.74 -10.99
CA ASN A 566 18.73 3.26 -9.84
C ASN A 566 18.99 2.47 -8.54
N CYS A 567 19.86 3.00 -7.68
CA CYS A 567 20.22 2.40 -6.39
C CYS A 567 19.06 2.32 -5.36
N ASN A 568 17.95 3.03 -5.58
CA ASN A 568 16.73 2.86 -4.77
C ASN A 568 16.16 1.44 -4.84
N GLU A 569 16.53 0.64 -5.85
CA GLU A 569 16.23 -0.80 -5.87
C GLU A 569 17.18 -1.62 -4.99
N PHE A 570 18.47 -1.25 -4.88
CA PHE A 570 19.48 -1.96 -4.07
C PHE A 570 19.19 -1.89 -2.57
N MET A 571 18.52 -0.84 -2.10
CA MET A 571 18.11 -0.69 -0.70
C MET A 571 16.69 -1.19 -0.39
N ARG A 572 16.03 -1.83 -1.38
CA ARG A 572 14.80 -2.61 -1.13
C ARG A 572 15.07 -4.00 -0.58
N PHE A 573 16.33 -4.33 -0.28
CA PHE A 573 16.80 -5.64 0.19
C PHE A 573 17.05 -5.58 1.72
N PRO A 574 16.08 -5.91 2.59
CA PRO A 574 16.14 -5.64 4.02
C PRO A 574 17.16 -6.47 4.78
N ASP A 575 17.61 -7.58 4.19
CA ASP A 575 18.52 -8.55 4.82
C ASP A 575 19.96 -8.46 4.29
N LEU A 576 20.32 -7.36 3.62
CA LEU A 576 21.65 -7.21 3.03
C LEU A 576 22.64 -6.61 4.05
N GLU A 577 23.44 -7.48 4.68
CA GLU A 577 24.69 -7.10 5.34
C GLU A 577 25.63 -6.44 4.35
N ALA A 578 25.86 -5.14 4.50
CA ALA A 578 26.69 -4.38 3.57
C ALA A 578 27.54 -3.34 4.29
N SER A 579 28.78 -3.24 3.83
CA SER A 579 29.65 -2.11 4.12
C SER A 579 29.41 -1.01 3.10
N PHE A 580 29.14 0.20 3.56
CA PHE A 580 29.07 1.39 2.71
C PHE A 580 30.32 2.22 2.93
N LEU A 581 30.93 2.63 1.82
CA LEU A 581 32.07 3.51 1.75
C LEU A 581 31.57 4.88 1.29
N VAL A 582 31.35 5.81 2.23
CA VAL A 582 30.81 7.15 1.96
C VAL A 582 31.96 8.15 1.86
N ARG A 583 32.06 8.83 0.70
CA ARG A 583 33.13 9.80 0.41
C ARG A 583 32.68 11.23 0.68
N SER A 584 33.39 11.96 1.52
CA SER A 584 33.24 13.41 1.73
C SER A 584 34.57 14.11 1.45
N ARG A 585 34.58 15.44 1.32
CA ARG A 585 35.82 16.22 1.13
C ARG A 585 36.13 17.05 2.37
N SER A 586 37.37 17.00 2.85
CA SER A 586 37.87 17.80 3.96
C SER A 586 37.78 19.28 3.61
N LYS A 587 37.55 20.08 4.65
CA LYS A 587 37.42 21.54 4.57
C LYS A 587 38.55 22.20 5.34
N PRO A 588 38.89 23.48 5.05
CA PRO A 588 40.11 24.13 5.54
C PRO A 588 40.32 24.17 7.05
N ILE A 589 39.25 23.95 7.83
CA ILE A 589 39.29 23.88 9.29
C ILE A 589 39.98 22.60 9.79
N ALA A 590 40.17 21.58 8.94
CA ALA A 590 40.75 20.29 9.30
C ALA A 590 42.28 20.19 9.12
N ASN A 591 43.01 21.31 8.99
CA ASN A 591 44.47 21.31 8.93
C ASN A 591 45.07 21.12 10.34
N GLY A 592 45.68 19.96 10.60
CA GLY A 592 46.39 19.63 11.84
C GLY A 592 45.76 18.48 12.63
N ASP A 593 46.34 18.14 13.79
CA ASP A 593 45.84 17.13 14.73
C ASP A 593 44.56 17.61 15.45
N ALA A 594 43.52 17.94 14.68
CA ALA A 594 42.24 18.40 15.21
C ALA A 594 41.35 17.20 15.56
N ARG A 595 40.61 17.31 16.66
CA ARG A 595 39.57 16.33 17.02
C ARG A 595 38.36 16.55 16.11
N GLN A 596 37.97 15.49 15.42
CA GLN A 596 36.81 15.46 14.54
C GLN A 596 35.67 14.67 15.19
N PHE A 597 34.44 15.14 15.01
CA PHE A 597 33.21 14.48 15.43
C PHE A 597 32.37 14.14 14.21
N TRP A 598 31.76 12.97 14.21
CA TRP A 598 30.97 12.50 13.08
C TRP A 598 29.50 12.44 13.46
N LEU A 599 28.67 13.11 12.67
CA LEU A 599 27.22 13.16 12.85
C LEU A 599 26.57 12.08 11.98
N PHE A 600 25.97 11.09 12.65
CA PHE A 600 25.19 10.02 12.03
C PHE A 600 23.72 10.26 12.28
N GLU A 601 22.87 9.97 11.30
CA GLU A 601 21.41 10.18 11.44
C GLU A 601 20.64 9.06 10.74
N THR A 602 19.59 8.58 11.41
CA THR A 602 18.65 7.56 10.91
C THR A 602 17.28 8.13 10.59
N ALA A 603 17.09 9.45 10.78
CA ALA A 603 15.99 10.21 10.20
C ALA A 603 16.25 10.46 8.72
N PRO A 604 15.22 10.56 7.86
CA PRO A 604 15.42 11.03 6.51
C PRO A 604 16.13 12.38 6.57
N PHE A 605 17.39 12.40 6.12
CA PHE A 605 17.82 13.53 5.30
C PHE A 605 16.67 13.74 4.35
N GLY A 606 16.13 14.97 4.29
CA GLY A 606 15.14 15.28 3.28
C GLY A 606 15.72 14.77 1.96
N SER A 607 15.17 13.67 1.46
CA SER A 607 15.23 13.45 0.04
C SER A 607 14.73 14.74 -0.53
N LYS A 608 15.38 15.16 -1.60
CA LYS A 608 14.98 16.24 -2.51
C LYS A 608 13.67 15.89 -3.23
N CYS A 609 12.75 15.29 -2.49
CA CYS A 609 11.43 14.74 -2.74
C CYS A 609 10.86 14.44 -1.34
N GLU A 610 10.06 15.37 -0.81
CA GLU A 610 9.16 15.09 0.30
C GLU A 610 8.17 14.00 -0.13
N SER A 611 8.35 12.79 0.39
CA SER A 611 7.25 11.85 0.57
C SER A 611 7.25 11.45 2.05
N ASP A 612 6.22 11.88 2.78
CA ASP A 612 5.96 11.65 4.22
C ASP A 612 5.79 10.17 4.58
N SER A 613 6.80 9.35 4.35
CA SER A 613 6.83 7.97 4.81
C SER A 613 8.15 7.69 5.53
N GLY A 614 8.38 8.40 6.63
CA GLY A 614 9.47 8.11 7.57
C GLY A 614 9.19 6.80 8.32
N ARG A 615 9.58 5.67 7.73
CA ARG A 615 9.80 4.42 8.47
C ARG A 615 11.25 3.97 8.27
N SER A 616 11.89 3.71 9.41
CA SER A 616 13.14 2.97 9.65
C SER A 616 14.49 3.71 9.49
N ALA A 617 15.23 3.77 10.60
CA ALA A 617 16.43 2.95 10.71
C ALA A 617 16.60 2.49 12.17
N ILE A 618 16.73 1.18 12.38
CA ILE A 618 17.44 0.61 13.53
C ILE A 618 18.76 0.19 12.91
N VAL A 619 19.83 0.95 13.17
CA VAL A 619 21.18 0.48 12.88
C VAL A 619 21.51 -0.46 14.03
N SER A 620 21.21 -1.75 13.93
CA SER A 620 21.74 -2.70 14.92
C SER A 620 23.09 -3.19 14.43
N GLY A 621 24.13 -2.81 15.17
CA GLY A 621 25.50 -3.29 15.02
C GLY A 621 26.33 -2.60 13.93
N SER A 622 26.74 -1.36 14.14
CA SER A 622 27.65 -0.68 13.21
C SER A 622 29.09 -0.62 13.71
N LEU A 623 29.88 -1.68 13.49
CA LEU A 623 31.34 -1.54 13.41
C LEU A 623 31.64 -0.41 12.41
N MET A 624 32.24 0.67 12.88
CA MET A 624 32.63 1.80 12.05
C MET A 624 34.14 1.99 12.13
N SER A 625 34.78 2.15 10.98
CA SER A 625 36.16 2.61 10.93
C SER A 625 36.33 3.61 9.79
N LEU A 626 36.95 4.74 10.12
CA LEU A 626 37.47 5.76 9.22
C LEU A 626 38.70 5.24 8.50
N ALA A 627 39.04 5.86 7.38
CA ALA A 627 40.39 5.87 6.85
C ALA A 627 40.66 7.13 6.03
N SER A 628 41.90 7.63 5.99
CA SER A 628 42.26 8.76 5.12
C SER A 628 42.59 8.28 3.70
N TRP A 629 42.37 9.15 2.72
CA TRP A 629 42.64 8.87 1.31
C TRP A 629 43.72 9.79 0.74
N VAL A 630 44.53 9.16 -0.11
CA VAL A 630 45.49 9.59 -1.13
C VAL A 630 45.75 8.27 -1.88
N SER A 631 44.98 7.94 -2.91
CA SER A 631 45.45 8.10 -4.29
C SER A 631 44.52 7.33 -5.22
N LEU A 632 44.07 8.00 -6.29
CA LEU A 632 43.22 7.54 -7.42
C LEU A 632 41.70 7.72 -7.21
N ILE A 633 41.21 8.83 -7.74
CA ILE A 633 39.79 9.17 -7.95
C ILE A 633 39.03 7.95 -8.50
N GLY A 634 37.98 7.52 -7.80
CA GLY A 634 37.07 6.47 -8.28
C GLY A 634 37.53 5.03 -8.00
N SER A 635 38.41 4.80 -7.03
CA SER A 635 38.83 3.46 -6.58
C SER A 635 38.10 3.05 -5.27
N PRO A 636 37.93 1.75 -4.96
CA PRO A 636 37.37 1.25 -3.70
C PRO A 636 38.43 1.03 -2.59
N CYS A 637 39.54 1.79 -2.59
CA CYS A 637 40.72 1.57 -1.73
C CYS A 637 41.19 2.82 -0.97
N VAL A 638 41.19 2.82 0.36
CA VAL A 638 41.73 3.90 1.21
C VAL A 638 43.26 3.84 1.31
N VAL A 639 43.91 4.87 1.89
CA VAL A 639 45.37 4.85 2.09
C VAL A 639 45.72 3.79 3.13
N PRO A 640 46.71 2.92 2.85
CA PRO A 640 47.20 1.97 3.82
C PRO A 640 47.59 2.64 5.16
N ASN A 641 47.21 2.04 6.29
CA ASN A 641 47.52 2.50 7.66
C ASN A 641 46.87 3.81 8.11
N THR A 642 45.86 4.29 7.40
CA THR A 642 45.10 5.47 7.81
C THR A 642 43.74 5.13 8.40
N VAL A 643 43.43 3.82 8.47
CA VAL A 643 42.17 3.30 8.99
C VAL A 643 42.11 3.49 10.52
N VAL A 644 41.18 4.30 11.02
CA VAL A 644 40.97 4.61 12.45
C VAL A 644 39.54 4.22 12.86
N PRO A 645 39.30 3.45 13.93
CA PRO A 645 37.93 3.11 14.36
C PRO A 645 37.13 4.35 14.78
N VAL A 646 35.85 4.42 14.43
CA VAL A 646 34.88 5.38 14.98
C VAL A 646 34.21 4.74 16.18
N LEU A 647 34.23 5.42 17.31
CA LEU A 647 33.65 4.93 18.56
C LEU A 647 32.42 5.75 18.96
N PHE A 648 31.55 5.13 19.74
CA PHE A 648 30.37 5.73 20.35
C PHE A 648 30.33 5.33 21.82
N GLU A 649 30.65 6.26 22.71
CA GLU A 649 30.78 6.00 24.14
C GLU A 649 31.76 4.84 24.43
N GLY A 650 32.85 4.77 23.66
CA GLY A 650 33.86 3.71 23.70
C GLY A 650 33.48 2.41 22.97
N ASN A 651 32.28 2.31 22.42
CA ASN A 651 31.82 1.12 21.68
C ASN A 651 32.05 1.28 20.18
N THR A 652 32.39 0.20 19.49
CA THR A 652 32.52 0.21 18.03
C THR A 652 31.18 0.12 17.31
N ALA A 653 30.04 0.04 18.02
CA ALA A 653 28.71 -0.12 17.43
C ALA A 653 27.66 0.67 18.21
N ILE A 654 26.60 1.10 17.51
CA ILE A 654 25.53 1.90 18.09
C ILE A 654 24.17 1.60 17.47
N ASP A 655 23.12 1.66 18.29
CA ASP A 655 21.71 1.63 17.87
C ASP A 655 21.14 3.05 17.81
N ILE A 656 20.92 3.56 16.60
CA ILE A 656 20.34 4.90 16.39
C ILE A 656 18.83 4.74 16.08
N PRO A 657 17.90 5.21 16.93
CA PRO A 657 16.46 5.09 16.70
C PRO A 657 16.00 5.86 15.46
N PRO A 658 14.95 5.42 14.72
CA PRO A 658 14.47 6.16 13.55
C PRO A 658 14.13 7.61 13.90
N GLY A 659 14.62 8.57 13.12
CA GLY A 659 14.39 9.99 13.41
C GLY A 659 15.45 10.65 14.30
N ALA A 660 16.42 9.89 14.82
CA ALA A 660 17.45 10.42 15.71
C ALA A 660 18.78 10.71 14.98
N THR A 661 19.52 11.68 15.52
CA THR A 661 20.92 11.97 15.19
C THR A 661 21.78 11.51 16.36
N TRP A 662 22.97 10.98 16.07
CA TRP A 662 23.98 10.62 17.05
C TRP A 662 25.35 11.16 16.65
N VAL A 663 26.16 11.51 17.66
CA VAL A 663 27.52 12.05 17.49
C VAL A 663 28.52 10.97 17.94
N SER A 664 29.58 10.74 17.15
CA SER A 664 30.67 9.86 17.57
C SER A 664 31.50 10.45 18.72
N ASP A 665 32.30 9.60 19.36
CA ASP A 665 33.43 10.06 20.17
C ASP A 665 34.39 10.91 19.29
N PRO A 666 35.14 11.84 19.88
CA PRO A 666 36.13 12.63 19.15
C PRO A 666 37.26 11.75 18.62
N ILE A 667 37.68 12.01 17.38
CA ILE A 667 38.69 11.22 16.67
C ILE A 667 39.83 12.14 16.26
N GLU A 668 41.05 11.78 16.68
CA GLU A 668 42.27 12.44 16.24
C GLU A 668 42.61 11.93 14.84
N PHE A 669 42.37 12.79 13.84
CA PHE A 669 42.53 12.43 12.44
C PHE A 669 43.05 13.63 11.64
N SER A 670 44.25 13.49 11.10
CA SER A 670 44.93 14.55 10.37
C SER A 670 44.55 14.52 8.89
N THR A 671 44.16 15.67 8.33
CA THR A 671 43.85 15.84 6.91
C THR A 671 44.42 17.14 6.38
N GLU A 672 44.74 17.21 5.10
CA GLU A 672 44.99 18.47 4.43
C GLU A 672 43.71 19.01 3.81
N THR A 673 43.65 20.33 3.61
CA THR A 673 42.52 21.00 2.97
C THR A 673 42.29 20.47 1.56
N GLY A 674 41.09 19.92 1.31
CA GLY A 674 40.72 19.42 -0.02
C GLY A 674 41.02 17.94 -0.23
N ASP A 675 41.54 17.23 0.79
CA ASP A 675 41.58 15.78 0.84
C ASP A 675 40.17 15.19 0.77
N ASP A 676 40.03 13.99 0.21
CA ASP A 676 38.81 13.22 0.36
C ASP A 676 38.90 12.38 1.63
N ILE A 677 37.86 12.42 2.46
CA ILE A 677 37.70 11.58 3.64
C ILE A 677 36.68 10.50 3.35
N THR A 678 36.95 9.29 3.81
CA THR A 678 36.05 8.15 3.61
C THR A 678 35.61 7.58 4.94
N ILE A 679 34.32 7.31 5.04
CA ILE A 679 33.71 6.65 6.19
C ILE A 679 33.21 5.29 5.73
N SER A 680 33.71 4.24 6.38
CA SER A 680 33.16 2.90 6.22
C SER A 680 32.15 2.62 7.35
N LEU A 681 30.93 2.28 6.97
CA LEU A 681 29.87 1.87 7.91
C LEU A 681 29.35 0.50 7.55
N TYR A 682 29.13 -0.35 8.55
CA TYR A 682 28.52 -1.68 8.42
C TYR A 682 27.13 -1.70 9.04
N ILE A 683 26.19 -2.41 8.43
CA ILE A 683 24.85 -2.64 8.98
C ILE A 683 24.67 -4.14 9.17
N ALA A 684 24.85 -4.62 10.40
CA ALA A 684 24.87 -6.05 10.71
C ALA A 684 23.52 -6.74 10.52
N GLU A 685 22.40 -6.06 10.79
CA GLU A 685 21.05 -6.63 10.64
C GLU A 685 20.38 -6.28 9.30
N GLY A 686 21.11 -5.65 8.38
CA GLY A 686 20.55 -5.10 7.15
C GLY A 686 19.58 -3.93 7.38
N GLN A 687 19.09 -3.32 6.29
CA GLN A 687 18.20 -2.17 6.35
C GLN A 687 16.73 -2.60 6.53
N GLN A 688 16.17 -2.48 7.73
CA GLN A 688 14.80 -2.92 8.05
C GLN A 688 13.68 -2.03 7.44
N GLY A 689 14.01 -1.09 6.54
CA GLY A 689 13.07 -0.16 5.90
C GLY A 689 13.15 -0.14 4.39
N VAL A 690 12.08 0.28 3.73
CA VAL A 690 12.03 0.45 2.26
C VAL A 690 12.58 1.81 1.79
N THR A 691 12.88 2.70 2.73
CA THR A 691 13.44 4.03 2.51
C THR A 691 14.67 4.20 3.39
N VAL A 692 15.65 4.93 2.89
CA VAL A 692 16.92 5.19 3.57
C VAL A 692 17.25 6.66 3.44
N SER A 693 17.74 7.22 4.54
CA SER A 693 18.27 8.59 4.59
C SER A 693 19.48 8.73 3.70
N GLY A 694 19.40 9.61 2.71
CA GLY A 694 20.53 9.84 1.84
C GLY A 694 20.43 11.05 0.92
N HIS A 695 21.59 11.43 0.39
CA HIS A 695 21.73 12.48 -0.60
C HIS A 695 21.77 11.87 -2.00
N GLU A 696 20.67 11.97 -2.76
CA GLU A 696 20.51 11.24 -4.04
C GLU A 696 21.43 11.70 -5.17
N LYS A 697 21.95 12.93 -5.10
CA LYS A 697 22.78 13.55 -6.14
C LYS A 697 24.09 14.07 -5.56
N ALA A 698 24.82 13.23 -4.82
CA ALA A 698 25.99 13.64 -4.05
C ALA A 698 27.20 14.04 -4.90
N LYS A 699 27.20 13.71 -6.20
CA LYS A 699 28.29 13.99 -7.16
C LYS A 699 29.68 13.51 -6.69
N ALA A 700 29.69 12.58 -5.75
CA ALA A 700 30.84 11.80 -5.30
C ALA A 700 30.54 10.30 -5.46
N THR A 701 31.56 9.53 -5.85
CA THR A 701 31.48 8.06 -5.96
C THR A 701 31.65 7.44 -4.58
N SER A 702 30.60 6.80 -4.11
CA SER A 702 30.55 5.93 -2.93
C SER A 702 30.52 4.46 -3.35
N TRP A 703 30.79 3.53 -2.43
CA TRP A 703 30.80 2.10 -2.73
C TRP A 703 29.98 1.28 -1.75
N VAL A 704 29.38 0.19 -2.23
CA VAL A 704 28.72 -0.80 -1.38
C VAL A 704 29.27 -2.19 -1.68
N ALA A 705 29.57 -2.96 -0.64
CA ALA A 705 30.11 -4.31 -0.73
C ALA A 705 29.52 -5.21 0.35
N ARG A 706 29.47 -6.52 0.11
CA ARG A 706 28.86 -7.48 1.05
C ARG A 706 29.78 -7.81 2.22
N GLY A 707 29.18 -7.91 3.41
CA GLY A 707 29.85 -8.26 4.67
C GLY A 707 30.50 -7.06 5.37
N ASP A 708 31.04 -7.30 6.57
CA ASP A 708 31.84 -6.32 7.30
C ASP A 708 33.23 -6.22 6.70
N LEU A 709 33.49 -5.09 6.05
CA LEU A 709 34.73 -4.71 5.39
C LEU A 709 35.19 -3.35 5.89
N THR A 710 34.68 -2.89 7.02
CA THR A 710 34.90 -1.52 7.50
C THR A 710 36.36 -1.27 7.82
N SER A 711 37.04 -2.28 8.36
CA SER A 711 38.46 -2.24 8.69
C SER A 711 39.40 -2.46 7.50
N ASN A 712 38.86 -2.74 6.31
CA ASN A 712 39.67 -3.08 5.15
C ASN A 712 40.21 -1.82 4.45
N GLY A 713 41.50 -1.85 4.14
CA GLY A 713 42.13 -0.82 3.30
C GLY A 713 41.62 -0.78 1.85
N CYS A 714 41.07 -1.89 1.36
CA CYS A 714 40.48 -2.01 0.02
C CYS A 714 39.30 -2.97 0.06
N LEU A 715 38.21 -2.64 -0.65
CA LEU A 715 37.13 -3.60 -0.86
C LEU A 715 37.61 -4.69 -1.82
N PRO A 716 37.62 -5.97 -1.39
CA PRO A 716 38.21 -7.03 -2.21
C PRO A 716 37.25 -7.42 -3.35
N PRO A 717 37.75 -7.83 -4.54
CA PRO A 717 36.89 -8.12 -5.71
C PRO A 717 35.79 -9.16 -5.44
N GLU A 718 36.06 -10.14 -4.59
CA GLU A 718 35.10 -11.18 -4.16
C GLU A 718 33.90 -10.63 -3.38
N SER A 719 34.03 -9.45 -2.76
CA SER A 719 32.93 -8.75 -2.09
C SER A 719 31.94 -8.07 -3.05
N GLN A 720 32.27 -8.08 -4.36
CA GLN A 720 31.51 -7.45 -5.44
C GLN A 720 31.24 -5.97 -5.17
N PRO A 721 32.28 -5.13 -5.02
CA PRO A 721 32.11 -3.71 -4.74
C PRO A 721 31.38 -3.04 -5.90
N TYR A 722 30.32 -2.30 -5.58
CA TYR A 722 29.50 -1.58 -6.55
C TYR A 722 29.55 -0.06 -6.30
N PRO A 723 29.88 0.75 -7.32
CA PRO A 723 29.93 2.20 -7.18
C PRO A 723 28.53 2.82 -7.29
N PHE A 724 28.26 3.87 -6.52
CA PHE A 724 27.04 4.66 -6.58
C PHE A 724 27.29 6.14 -6.30
N GLU A 725 26.34 7.01 -6.66
CA GLU A 725 26.52 8.48 -6.69
C GLU A 725 25.85 9.22 -5.52
N ARG A 726 25.69 8.53 -4.37
CA ARG A 726 24.86 8.97 -3.25
C ARG A 726 25.64 8.94 -1.93
N TRP A 727 25.15 9.66 -0.93
CA TRP A 727 25.57 9.49 0.47
C TRP A 727 24.43 8.89 1.27
N TYR A 728 24.72 7.95 2.16
CA TYR A 728 23.74 7.34 3.07
C TYR A 728 24.18 7.49 4.52
N TYR A 729 23.22 7.70 5.44
CA TYR A 729 23.38 7.72 6.90
C TYR A 729 24.30 8.81 7.51
N LEU A 730 25.20 9.41 6.72
CA LEU A 730 26.10 10.48 7.12
C LEU A 730 25.46 11.84 6.87
N THR A 731 25.37 12.69 7.89
CA THR A 731 24.74 14.02 7.78
C THR A 731 25.68 15.19 8.01
N GLY A 732 26.86 14.95 8.60
CA GLY A 732 27.88 15.97 8.75
C GLY A 732 29.17 15.48 9.39
N ILE A 733 30.19 16.30 9.26
CA ILE A 733 31.48 16.17 9.93
C ILE A 733 31.68 17.49 10.66
N GLU A 734 31.84 17.43 11.98
CA GLU A 734 32.25 18.56 12.79
C GLU A 734 33.73 18.41 13.14
N ALA A 735 34.43 19.52 13.27
CA ALA A 735 35.81 19.55 13.71
C ALA A 735 35.97 20.68 14.72
N GLU A 736 36.84 20.48 15.72
CA GLU A 736 37.24 21.58 16.60
C GLU A 736 37.86 22.71 15.78
N TYR A 737 37.54 23.96 16.12
CA TYR A 737 37.97 25.13 15.38
C TYR A 737 38.38 26.27 16.32
N GLU A 738 39.35 27.09 15.88
CA GLU A 738 39.76 28.32 16.58
C GLU A 738 38.70 29.42 16.44
N GLU A 739 38.60 30.35 17.40
CA GLU A 739 37.51 31.36 17.46
C GLU A 739 37.36 32.23 16.20
N ASP A 740 38.43 32.43 15.43
CA ASP A 740 38.42 33.23 14.21
C ASP A 740 37.97 32.44 12.96
N ALA A 741 37.91 31.10 13.02
CA ALA A 741 37.36 30.24 11.97
C ALA A 741 35.83 30.26 11.94
N GLY A 742 35.22 29.86 10.82
CA GLY A 742 33.76 29.82 10.71
C GLY A 742 33.23 29.25 9.40
N ASN A 743 31.91 29.18 9.28
CA ASN A 743 31.22 28.52 8.18
C ASN A 743 30.33 29.48 7.39
N ILE A 744 30.29 29.29 6.08
CA ILE A 744 29.36 29.89 5.13
C ILE A 744 28.39 28.81 4.69
N ALA A 745 27.11 28.92 5.03
CA ALA A 745 26.08 28.00 4.57
C ALA A 745 25.50 28.47 3.23
N CYS A 746 25.83 27.79 2.13
CA CYS A 746 25.21 27.99 0.82
C CYS A 746 23.84 27.30 0.81
N PHE A 747 22.81 28.05 1.16
CA PHE A 747 21.44 27.58 1.33
C PHE A 747 20.65 27.79 0.04
N GLY A 748 20.31 26.69 -0.62
CA GLY A 748 19.77 26.77 -1.98
C GLY A 748 18.88 25.61 -2.42
N ASP A 749 18.48 25.66 -3.69
CA ASP A 749 17.70 24.62 -4.34
C ASP A 749 18.58 23.67 -5.20
N SER A 750 18.06 23.13 -6.31
CA SER A 750 18.78 22.21 -7.21
C SER A 750 20.02 22.82 -7.85
N ILE A 751 20.06 24.14 -8.01
CA ILE A 751 21.21 24.83 -8.59
C ILE A 751 22.40 24.79 -7.62
N THR A 752 22.14 25.03 -6.34
CA THR A 752 23.15 24.96 -5.28
C THR A 752 23.53 23.52 -4.94
N ASP A 753 22.56 22.61 -4.99
CA ASP A 753 22.77 21.17 -4.85
C ASP A 753 23.70 20.58 -5.91
N GLN A 754 23.71 21.15 -7.12
CA GLN A 754 24.32 20.53 -8.32
C GLN A 754 23.49 19.36 -8.84
N GLY A 755 22.16 19.50 -8.83
CA GLY A 755 21.22 18.46 -9.19
C GLY A 755 21.43 17.94 -10.63
N ASP A 756 21.50 18.85 -11.60
CA ASP A 756 21.74 18.50 -13.01
C ASP A 756 22.90 19.35 -13.54
N VAL A 757 24.01 18.68 -13.83
CA VAL A 757 25.30 19.29 -14.18
C VAL A 757 25.98 18.51 -15.29
N GLU A 758 26.82 19.18 -16.08
CA GLU A 758 27.46 18.61 -17.28
C GLU A 758 28.74 17.82 -17.02
N TRP A 759 29.26 17.82 -15.79
CA TRP A 759 30.55 17.22 -15.44
C TRP A 759 30.42 15.85 -14.76
N ASP A 760 31.47 15.04 -14.90
CA ASP A 760 31.54 13.70 -14.31
C ASP A 760 31.65 13.74 -12.77
N MET A 761 31.44 12.58 -12.16
CA MET A 761 31.56 12.36 -10.72
C MET A 761 32.93 12.76 -10.17
N ASN A 762 32.94 13.26 -8.93
CA ASN A 762 34.13 13.66 -8.17
C ASN A 762 34.91 14.88 -8.71
N GLN A 763 34.31 15.68 -9.61
CA GLN A 763 34.97 16.89 -10.13
C GLN A 763 34.75 18.13 -9.23
N TYR A 764 33.68 18.18 -8.42
CA TYR A 764 33.38 19.27 -7.47
C TYR A 764 33.45 20.67 -8.11
N LEU A 765 32.65 20.89 -9.16
CA LEU A 765 32.67 22.08 -10.01
C LEU A 765 31.47 23.01 -9.81
N GLY A 766 30.57 22.72 -8.87
CA GLY A 766 29.47 23.62 -8.56
C GLY A 766 29.97 24.92 -7.94
N TRP A 767 29.15 25.98 -8.03
CA TRP A 767 29.51 27.28 -7.50
C TRP A 767 29.93 27.27 -6.01
N PRO A 768 29.36 26.44 -5.10
CA PRO A 768 29.85 26.38 -3.71
C PRO A 768 31.26 25.79 -3.62
N ASP A 769 31.61 24.82 -4.46
CA ASP A 769 32.93 24.21 -4.50
C ASP A 769 33.98 25.18 -5.07
N VAL A 770 33.62 25.91 -6.13
CA VAL A 770 34.48 26.96 -6.70
C VAL A 770 34.68 28.08 -5.69
N LEU A 771 33.63 28.50 -5.00
CA LEU A 771 33.70 29.49 -3.93
C LEU A 771 34.61 29.02 -2.79
N SER A 772 34.48 27.77 -2.37
CA SER A 772 35.33 27.16 -1.34
C SER A 772 36.82 27.27 -1.71
N ARG A 773 37.20 26.89 -2.94
CA ARG A 773 38.58 27.02 -3.44
C ARG A 773 39.07 28.46 -3.46
N ARG A 774 38.21 29.41 -3.88
CA ARG A 774 38.56 30.83 -3.94
C ARG A 774 38.80 31.43 -2.55
N ILE A 775 37.96 31.07 -1.58
CA ILE A 775 38.10 31.49 -0.18
C ILE A 775 39.40 30.95 0.41
N GLN A 776 39.72 29.67 0.16
CA GLN A 776 40.96 29.03 0.61
C GLN A 776 42.22 29.74 0.07
N GLN A 777 42.16 30.26 -1.14
CA GLN A 777 43.27 31.01 -1.77
C GLN A 777 43.37 32.47 -1.29
N THR A 778 42.42 32.94 -0.47
CA THR A 778 42.36 34.33 0.00
C THR A 778 42.91 34.44 1.44
N PRO A 779 44.05 35.12 1.68
CA PRO A 779 44.77 35.06 2.96
C PRO A 779 43.95 35.43 4.22
N ASN A 780 43.00 36.36 4.11
CA ASN A 780 42.18 36.83 5.25
C ASN A 780 40.88 36.03 5.45
N HIS A 781 40.58 35.09 4.55
CA HIS A 781 39.34 34.30 4.56
C HIS A 781 39.59 32.80 4.53
N SER A 782 40.86 32.36 4.48
CA SER A 782 41.26 30.95 4.40
C SER A 782 40.76 30.09 5.58
N ARG A 783 40.37 30.72 6.69
CA ARG A 783 39.76 30.07 7.88
C ARG A 783 38.24 29.91 7.79
N LEU A 784 37.61 30.34 6.68
CA LEU A 784 36.19 30.11 6.42
C LEU A 784 35.99 28.84 5.60
N SER A 785 35.03 28.02 6.00
CA SER A 785 34.60 26.83 5.27
C SER A 785 33.25 27.07 4.57
N VAL A 786 33.05 26.46 3.41
CA VAL A 786 31.80 26.55 2.66
C VAL A 786 30.99 25.27 2.84
N LEU A 787 29.79 25.36 3.39
CA LEU A 787 28.82 24.28 3.52
C LEU A 787 27.83 24.34 2.36
N ASN A 788 27.78 23.30 1.52
CA ASN A 788 26.72 23.17 0.52
C ASN A 788 25.47 22.64 1.21
N VAL A 789 24.41 23.45 1.25
CA VAL A 789 23.13 23.14 1.89
C VAL A 789 21.98 23.30 0.87
N GLY A 790 22.25 22.90 -0.38
CA GLY A 790 21.27 22.85 -1.46
C GLY A 790 20.31 21.66 -1.36
N ILE A 791 19.04 21.82 -1.74
CA ILE A 791 18.05 20.73 -1.86
C ILE A 791 17.35 20.82 -3.23
N SER A 792 17.52 19.84 -4.12
CA SER A 792 16.84 19.83 -5.42
C SER A 792 15.33 19.91 -5.28
N GLY A 793 14.70 20.72 -6.13
CA GLY A 793 13.25 20.93 -6.11
C GLY A 793 12.74 21.75 -4.92
N ASP A 794 13.60 22.18 -3.99
CA ASP A 794 13.19 22.89 -2.79
C ASP A 794 12.66 24.29 -3.08
N GLN A 795 11.77 24.74 -2.20
CA GLN A 795 11.02 25.99 -2.30
C GLN A 795 11.27 26.85 -1.07
N VAL A 796 11.34 28.18 -1.25
CA VAL A 796 11.67 29.13 -0.18
C VAL A 796 10.69 28.99 1.00
N TRP A 797 9.39 29.04 0.72
CA TRP A 797 8.37 29.11 1.78
C TRP A 797 7.91 27.74 2.30
N ARG A 798 8.01 26.67 1.50
CA ARG A 798 7.66 25.31 1.94
C ARG A 798 8.82 24.65 2.68
N GLY A 799 9.92 24.35 1.99
CA GLY A 799 11.03 23.61 2.59
C GLY A 799 12.09 24.50 3.22
N GLY A 800 12.47 25.61 2.57
CA GLY A 800 13.48 26.55 3.05
C GLY A 800 13.21 27.07 4.47
N LEU A 801 12.02 27.60 4.74
CA LEU A 801 11.63 28.06 6.08
C LEU A 801 11.66 26.96 7.14
N ARG A 802 11.21 25.74 6.79
CA ARG A 802 11.15 24.60 7.71
C ARG A 802 12.53 24.09 8.09
N ARG A 803 13.47 24.07 7.13
CA ARG A 803 14.81 23.50 7.35
C ARG A 803 15.86 24.49 7.84
N LEU A 804 15.61 25.81 7.78
CA LEU A 804 16.57 26.84 8.21
C LEU A 804 17.18 26.56 9.59
N GLU A 805 16.34 26.14 10.56
CA GLU A 805 16.81 25.84 11.92
C GLU A 805 17.87 24.74 11.89
N ARG A 806 17.51 23.58 11.35
CA ARG A 806 18.33 22.35 11.29
C ARG A 806 19.59 22.51 10.45
N ASP A 807 19.49 23.22 9.34
CA ASP A 807 20.50 23.27 8.28
C ASP A 807 21.49 24.42 8.47
N VAL A 808 21.10 25.45 9.21
CA VAL A 808 21.89 26.69 9.36
C VAL A 808 21.98 27.11 10.82
N LEU A 809 20.85 27.35 11.49
CA LEU A 809 20.84 28.04 12.79
C LEU A 809 21.36 27.18 13.96
N THR A 810 21.27 25.85 13.85
CA THR A 810 21.81 24.91 14.83
C THR A 810 23.20 24.39 14.46
N ARG A 811 23.78 24.85 13.34
CA ARG A 811 25.11 24.41 12.91
C ARG A 811 26.19 25.26 13.56
N ASN A 812 27.17 24.58 14.15
CA ASN A 812 28.27 25.23 14.84
C ASN A 812 29.10 26.10 13.89
N GLY A 813 29.45 27.30 14.35
CA GLY A 813 30.37 28.20 13.66
C GLY A 813 29.82 28.85 12.38
N VAL A 814 28.53 28.72 12.02
CA VAL A 814 27.96 29.43 10.87
C VAL A 814 27.93 30.93 11.15
N LYS A 815 28.74 31.67 10.38
CA LYS A 815 28.84 33.14 10.45
C LYS A 815 28.07 33.81 9.32
N PHE A 816 27.96 33.13 8.18
CA PHE A 816 27.33 33.65 6.96
C PHE A 816 26.34 32.64 6.38
N LEU A 817 25.18 33.11 5.94
CA LEU A 817 24.18 32.38 5.19
C LEU A 817 24.13 32.98 3.78
N PHE A 818 24.40 32.19 2.75
CA PHE A 818 24.23 32.60 1.36
C PHE A 818 22.93 31.99 0.81
N LEU A 819 21.92 32.83 0.59
CA LEU A 819 20.60 32.43 0.13
C LEU A 819 20.47 32.53 -1.40
N PHE A 820 20.26 31.39 -2.06
CA PHE A 820 19.97 31.33 -3.49
C PHE A 820 18.88 30.29 -3.79
N MET A 821 17.64 30.77 -3.80
CA MET A 821 16.41 29.98 -3.95
C MET A 821 15.30 30.83 -4.58
N GLY A 822 14.24 30.18 -5.07
CA GLY A 822 13.01 30.83 -5.56
C GLY A 822 12.59 30.38 -6.96
N THR A 823 13.48 29.72 -7.69
CA THR A 823 13.23 29.21 -9.04
C THR A 823 12.09 28.18 -9.05
N ASN A 824 12.08 27.25 -8.09
CA ASN A 824 11.05 26.20 -8.00
C ASN A 824 9.69 26.73 -7.54
N ASP A 825 9.67 27.75 -6.69
CA ASP A 825 8.44 28.42 -6.25
C ASP A 825 7.74 29.05 -7.46
N LEU A 826 8.53 29.76 -8.28
CA LEU A 826 8.06 30.34 -9.53
C LEU A 826 7.57 29.25 -10.49
N SER A 827 8.39 28.25 -10.78
CA SER A 827 8.10 27.23 -11.81
C SER A 827 6.88 26.35 -11.50
N SER A 828 6.68 25.98 -10.23
CA SER A 828 5.58 25.11 -9.79
C SER A 828 4.22 25.80 -9.69
N THR A 829 4.21 27.13 -9.55
CA THR A 829 2.98 27.92 -9.43
C THR A 829 2.38 28.16 -10.81
N PRO A 830 1.06 28.00 -11.01
CA PRO A 830 0.42 28.28 -12.30
C PRO A 830 0.77 29.67 -12.83
N ASP A 831 0.90 29.80 -14.15
CA ASP A 831 1.24 31.07 -14.82
C ASP A 831 0.00 31.93 -15.06
N THR A 832 -0.72 32.30 -13.99
CA THR A 832 -1.83 33.25 -14.04
C THR A 832 -1.44 34.54 -13.30
N PRO A 833 -2.03 35.71 -13.64
CA PRO A 833 -1.76 36.96 -12.93
C PRO A 833 -1.99 36.83 -11.41
N ASP A 834 -3.12 36.23 -11.02
CA ASP A 834 -3.54 36.15 -9.62
C ASP A 834 -2.63 35.19 -8.82
N ASP A 835 -2.34 34.00 -9.37
CA ASP A 835 -1.50 33.01 -8.69
C ASP A 835 -0.06 33.53 -8.51
N GLN A 836 0.48 34.22 -9.52
CA GLN A 836 1.84 34.76 -9.48
C GLN A 836 1.95 36.00 -8.57
N ASP A 837 0.90 36.83 -8.49
CA ASP A 837 0.87 37.96 -7.54
C ASP A 837 0.74 37.49 -6.09
N GLU A 838 -0.08 36.47 -5.82
CA GLU A 838 -0.15 35.85 -4.49
C GLU A 838 1.21 35.23 -4.10
N LEU A 839 1.87 34.54 -5.04
CA LEU A 839 3.19 33.97 -4.84
C LEU A 839 4.23 35.04 -4.47
N TYR A 840 4.23 36.18 -5.16
CA TYR A 840 5.13 37.30 -4.88
C TYR A 840 5.06 37.73 -3.42
N HIS A 841 3.85 37.95 -2.91
CA HIS A 841 3.63 38.36 -1.51
C HIS A 841 4.06 37.28 -0.52
N ARG A 842 3.78 36.01 -0.83
CA ARG A 842 4.19 34.88 -0.01
C ARG A 842 5.71 34.76 0.07
N LEU A 843 6.40 34.93 -1.06
CA LEU A 843 7.86 34.86 -1.11
C LEU A 843 8.51 35.99 -0.32
N ILE A 844 8.02 37.24 -0.43
CA ILE A 844 8.51 38.34 0.41
C ILE A 844 8.40 38.00 1.89
N GLY A 845 7.25 37.52 2.34
CA GLY A 845 7.06 37.12 3.74
C GLY A 845 8.01 36.01 4.17
N ALA A 846 8.30 35.06 3.28
CA ALA A 846 9.25 33.98 3.55
C ALA A 846 10.70 34.47 3.61
N TYR A 847 11.14 35.31 2.67
CA TYR A 847 12.48 35.93 2.71
C TYR A 847 12.66 36.76 3.99
N ASP A 848 11.67 37.57 4.37
CA ASP A 848 11.71 38.36 5.60
C ASP A 848 11.87 37.48 6.84
N GLN A 849 11.19 36.33 6.90
CA GLN A 849 11.37 35.38 8.00
C GLN A 849 12.76 34.74 8.01
N LEU A 850 13.32 34.37 6.85
CA LEU A 850 14.67 33.82 6.76
C LEU A 850 15.71 34.83 7.26
N VAL A 851 15.63 36.07 6.76
CA VAL A 851 16.51 37.19 7.17
C VAL A 851 16.39 37.42 8.68
N THR A 852 15.17 37.58 9.18
CA THR A 852 14.92 37.89 10.60
C THR A 852 15.49 36.82 11.52
N ARG A 853 15.30 35.54 11.19
CA ARG A 853 15.77 34.42 12.00
C ARG A 853 17.30 34.27 11.95
N ALA A 854 17.93 34.47 10.80
CA ALA A 854 19.39 34.47 10.68
C ALA A 854 20.01 35.61 11.49
N HIS A 855 19.49 36.83 11.34
CA HIS A 855 19.93 38.01 12.08
C HIS A 855 19.73 37.91 13.59
N ALA A 856 18.66 37.24 14.04
CA ALA A 856 18.42 36.97 15.46
C ALA A 856 19.48 36.04 16.08
N ARG A 857 20.15 35.21 15.27
CA ARG A 857 21.28 34.37 15.67
C ARG A 857 22.66 35.01 15.37
N GLY A 858 22.69 36.27 14.95
CA GLY A 858 23.93 36.97 14.61
C GLY A 858 24.59 36.51 13.32
N ILE A 859 23.87 35.77 12.47
CA ILE A 859 24.36 35.27 11.18
C ILE A 859 24.08 36.33 10.12
N ALA A 860 25.11 36.75 9.37
CA ALA A 860 24.96 37.65 8.24
C ALA A 860 24.37 36.91 7.04
N ILE A 861 23.40 37.50 6.35
CA ILE A 861 22.70 36.89 5.22
C ILE A 861 23.05 37.60 3.91
N LEU A 862 23.75 36.88 3.05
CA LEU A 862 24.01 37.25 1.66
C LEU A 862 22.94 36.62 0.78
N ALA A 863 22.54 37.27 -0.30
CA ALA A 863 21.57 36.73 -1.24
C ALA A 863 22.01 36.90 -2.69
N SER A 864 21.39 36.12 -3.57
CA SER A 864 21.48 36.31 -5.01
C SER A 864 20.11 36.55 -5.63
N THR A 865 20.08 37.33 -6.71
CA THR A 865 18.92 37.39 -7.60
C THR A 865 18.67 36.04 -8.27
N ILE A 866 17.40 35.70 -8.49
CA ILE A 866 16.97 34.49 -9.20
C ILE A 866 17.39 34.60 -10.68
N THR A 867 18.16 33.64 -11.16
CA THR A 867 18.69 33.59 -12.54
C THR A 867 17.57 33.40 -13.56
N PRO A 868 17.76 33.78 -14.83
CA PRO A 868 16.83 33.41 -15.89
C PRO A 868 16.72 31.89 -16.02
N PHE A 869 15.50 31.35 -16.11
CA PHE A 869 15.24 29.91 -16.21
C PHE A 869 14.18 29.54 -17.27
N LEU A 870 13.75 30.52 -18.08
CA LEU A 870 12.68 30.32 -19.07
C LEU A 870 13.24 29.78 -20.39
N THR A 871 12.41 29.02 -21.12
CA THR A 871 12.78 28.48 -22.43
C THR A 871 12.38 29.41 -23.56
N VAL A 872 13.17 29.40 -24.65
CA VAL A 872 12.87 30.17 -25.88
C VAL A 872 11.50 29.79 -26.46
N GLN A 873 11.11 28.52 -26.35
CA GLN A 873 9.82 28.01 -26.84
C GLN A 873 8.64 28.47 -25.98
N ASN A 874 8.81 28.62 -24.67
CA ASN A 874 7.76 29.13 -23.81
C ASN A 874 7.56 30.63 -24.04
N GLN A 875 8.65 31.39 -24.10
CA GLN A 875 8.63 32.81 -24.43
C GLN A 875 7.96 33.08 -25.78
N SER A 876 8.37 32.35 -26.83
CA SER A 876 7.80 32.50 -28.18
C SER A 876 6.30 32.13 -28.25
N ALA A 877 5.82 31.28 -27.34
CA ALA A 877 4.42 30.87 -27.25
C ALA A 877 3.59 31.76 -26.31
N GLY A 878 4.17 32.82 -25.73
CA GLY A 878 3.51 33.65 -24.72
C GLY A 878 3.22 32.93 -23.39
N ARG A 879 3.86 31.78 -23.17
CA ARG A 879 3.79 31.01 -21.92
C ARG A 879 4.87 31.54 -20.96
N ASP A 880 4.56 31.58 -19.67
CA ASP A 880 5.44 32.03 -18.56
C ASP A 880 5.58 33.56 -18.43
N ARG A 881 4.67 34.32 -19.05
CA ARG A 881 4.70 35.79 -19.04
C ARG A 881 4.49 36.36 -17.64
N HIS A 882 3.54 35.84 -16.87
CA HIS A 882 3.23 36.35 -15.54
C HIS A 882 4.30 35.94 -14.53
N ARG A 883 4.86 34.75 -14.71
CA ARG A 883 6.02 34.26 -13.96
C ARG A 883 7.26 35.12 -14.15
N GLU A 884 7.57 35.51 -15.39
CA GLU A 884 8.73 36.36 -15.65
C GLU A 884 8.59 37.75 -15.02
N VAL A 885 7.40 38.34 -15.14
CA VAL A 885 7.07 39.60 -14.46
C VAL A 885 7.30 39.47 -12.95
N THR A 886 6.90 38.35 -12.37
CA THR A 886 7.05 38.09 -10.93
C THR A 886 8.51 37.85 -10.54
N ARG A 887 9.29 37.12 -11.34
CA ARG A 887 10.74 36.95 -11.14
C ARG A 887 11.46 38.29 -11.13
N LEU A 888 11.16 39.17 -12.09
CA LEU A 888 11.76 40.50 -12.18
C LEU A 888 11.34 41.41 -11.01
N ARG A 889 10.06 41.38 -10.61
CA ARG A 889 9.57 42.08 -9.41
C ARG A 889 10.28 41.61 -8.15
N LEU A 890 10.47 40.30 -8.00
CA LEU A 890 11.14 39.71 -6.85
C LEU A 890 12.64 40.03 -6.84
N ASN A 891 13.33 39.93 -7.97
CA ASN A 891 14.74 40.32 -8.09
C ASN A 891 14.96 41.80 -7.78
N LYS A 892 14.05 42.68 -8.22
CA LYS A 892 14.08 44.09 -7.84
C LYS A 892 13.94 44.25 -6.32
N TRP A 893 13.00 43.55 -5.70
CA TRP A 893 12.83 43.57 -4.24
C TRP A 893 14.07 43.05 -3.51
N ILE A 894 14.66 41.93 -3.94
CA ILE A 894 15.89 41.36 -3.35
C ILE A 894 17.01 42.40 -3.34
N LYS A 895 17.19 43.15 -4.44
CA LYS A 895 18.22 44.18 -4.56
C LYS A 895 17.92 45.45 -3.75
N ASP A 896 16.68 45.91 -3.77
CA ASP A 896 16.35 47.27 -3.33
C ASP A 896 15.78 47.33 -1.90
N ALA A 897 15.30 46.21 -1.33
CA ALA A 897 14.62 46.20 -0.04
C ALA A 897 15.53 46.48 1.17
N GLY A 898 16.86 46.41 0.99
CA GLY A 898 17.83 46.64 2.07
C GLY A 898 17.75 45.64 3.22
N LYS A 899 17.20 44.44 2.97
CA LYS A 899 17.02 43.38 3.98
C LYS A 899 18.23 42.46 4.13
N PHE A 900 19.00 42.27 3.06
CA PHE A 900 20.18 41.41 3.03
C PHE A 900 21.45 42.22 3.31
N ASP A 901 22.45 41.60 3.93
CA ASP A 901 23.72 42.24 4.24
C ASP A 901 24.58 42.45 2.98
N TYR A 902 24.39 41.61 1.96
CA TYR A 902 25.00 41.75 0.63
C TYR A 902 24.14 41.04 -0.43
N VAL A 903 24.08 41.58 -1.64
CA VAL A 903 23.34 40.98 -2.76
C VAL A 903 24.23 40.91 -4.00
N VAL A 904 24.27 39.75 -4.66
CA VAL A 904 24.90 39.57 -5.97
C VAL A 904 23.84 39.42 -7.07
N ASP A 905 23.99 40.16 -8.16
CA ASP A 905 23.06 40.11 -9.31
C ASP A 905 23.48 39.03 -10.32
N TRP A 906 23.30 37.75 -9.95
CA TRP A 906 23.53 36.65 -10.89
C TRP A 906 22.53 36.61 -12.06
N SER A 907 21.37 37.26 -11.93
CA SER A 907 20.40 37.34 -13.03
C SER A 907 21.00 38.10 -14.19
N SER A 908 21.49 39.31 -13.95
CA SER A 908 22.10 40.15 -14.99
C SER A 908 23.40 39.55 -15.51
N LEU A 909 24.11 38.77 -14.69
CA LEU A 909 25.37 38.12 -15.05
C LEU A 909 25.20 36.98 -16.07
N LEU A 910 24.10 36.23 -15.96
CA LEU A 910 23.88 35.01 -16.75
C LEU A 910 22.86 35.17 -17.88
N GLN A 911 22.17 36.30 -17.97
CA GLN A 911 21.17 36.53 -19.01
C GLN A 911 21.78 36.59 -20.42
N ASP A 912 20.97 36.25 -21.42
CA ASP A 912 21.35 36.44 -22.82
C ASP A 912 21.37 37.93 -23.20
N ALA A 913 22.27 38.30 -24.12
CA ALA A 913 22.43 39.69 -24.53
C ALA A 913 21.29 40.17 -25.44
N GLU A 914 20.69 39.26 -26.22
CA GLU A 914 19.59 39.56 -27.13
C GLU A 914 18.22 39.36 -26.45
N ASP A 915 18.13 38.39 -25.53
CA ASP A 915 16.91 38.12 -24.75
C ASP A 915 17.21 37.97 -23.24
N PRO A 916 17.03 39.03 -22.44
CA PRO A 916 17.38 39.00 -21.02
C PRO A 916 16.49 38.07 -20.17
N HIS A 917 15.43 37.49 -20.74
CA HIS A 917 14.52 36.58 -20.06
C HIS A 917 15.00 35.11 -20.06
N ILE A 918 16.03 34.80 -20.85
CA ILE A 918 16.63 33.46 -20.91
C ILE A 918 18.09 33.51 -20.46
N MET A 919 18.60 32.39 -19.98
CA MET A 919 20.02 32.25 -19.66
C MET A 919 20.82 32.16 -20.96
N ALA A 920 21.97 32.85 -21.04
CA ALA A 920 22.83 32.84 -22.21
C ALA A 920 23.26 31.41 -22.56
N ALA A 921 23.28 31.08 -23.85
CA ALA A 921 23.58 29.71 -24.30
C ALA A 921 24.93 29.17 -23.79
N LYS A 922 25.94 30.03 -23.64
CA LYS A 922 27.27 29.68 -23.12
C LYS A 922 27.30 29.39 -21.61
N TYR A 923 26.23 29.69 -20.88
CA TYR A 923 26.15 29.60 -19.42
C TYR A 923 25.13 28.58 -18.92
N ARG A 924 24.34 27.96 -19.80
CA ARG A 924 23.24 27.08 -19.42
C ARG A 924 23.48 25.63 -19.80
N PHE A 925 22.89 24.73 -19.01
CA PHE A 925 22.65 23.34 -19.37
C PHE A 925 21.40 23.22 -20.27
N ASN A 926 21.18 22.04 -20.86
CA ASN A 926 20.14 21.82 -21.87
C ASN A 926 18.69 22.03 -21.37
N ASP A 927 18.49 22.12 -20.06
CA ASP A 927 17.17 22.32 -19.43
C ASP A 927 16.81 23.80 -19.22
N PHE A 928 17.67 24.73 -19.64
CA PHE A 928 17.50 26.19 -19.52
C PHE A 928 17.42 26.72 -18.09
N THR A 929 17.55 25.87 -17.06
CA THR A 929 17.43 26.23 -15.65
C THR A 929 18.76 26.12 -14.92
N HIS A 930 19.52 25.05 -15.16
CA HIS A 930 20.76 24.80 -14.44
C HIS A 930 21.95 25.50 -15.12
N PRO A 931 22.79 26.23 -14.37
CA PRO A 931 24.04 26.79 -14.87
C PRO A 931 25.04 25.68 -15.20
N ASN A 932 25.79 25.86 -16.29
CA ASN A 932 26.88 24.96 -16.68
C ASN A 932 28.17 25.27 -15.89
N GLN A 933 29.29 24.59 -16.18
CA GLN A 933 30.56 24.78 -15.45
C GLN A 933 31.07 26.22 -15.55
N ALA A 934 30.99 26.82 -16.74
CA ALA A 934 31.43 28.19 -16.96
C ALA A 934 30.61 29.20 -16.12
N ALA A 935 29.31 28.99 -16.03
CA ALA A 935 28.42 29.81 -15.21
C ALA A 935 28.64 29.62 -13.71
N ASN A 936 28.81 28.39 -13.24
CA ASN A 936 29.12 28.12 -11.82
C ASN A 936 30.42 28.81 -11.38
N ARG A 937 31.44 28.79 -12.25
CA ARG A 937 32.69 29.51 -12.03
C ARG A 937 32.46 31.02 -11.98
N LEU A 938 31.76 31.57 -12.97
CA LEU A 938 31.46 33.00 -13.06
C LEU A 938 30.64 33.50 -11.87
N MET A 939 29.63 32.74 -11.42
CA MET A 939 28.82 33.04 -10.24
C MET A 939 29.68 33.13 -8.97
N ALA A 940 30.58 32.16 -8.77
CA ALA A 940 31.48 32.15 -7.61
C ALA A 940 32.54 33.26 -7.67
N GLU A 941 33.01 33.64 -8.86
CA GLU A 941 33.95 34.75 -9.06
C GLU A 941 33.28 36.13 -8.85
N ALA A 942 32.00 36.27 -9.20
CA ALA A 942 31.25 37.51 -9.04
C ALA A 942 30.90 37.88 -7.59
N LEU A 943 31.03 36.95 -6.64
CA LEU A 943 30.87 37.26 -5.22
C LEU A 943 32.05 38.07 -4.72
N ASP A 944 31.85 39.29 -4.21
CA ASP A 944 32.93 40.02 -3.56
C ASP A 944 33.21 39.42 -2.18
N LEU A 945 34.42 38.86 -1.99
CA LEU A 945 34.81 38.25 -0.72
C LEU A 945 34.99 39.29 0.38
N HIS A 946 35.17 40.58 0.05
CA HIS A 946 35.20 41.64 1.07
C HIS A 946 33.89 41.74 1.85
N ALA A 947 32.76 41.32 1.27
CA ALA A 947 31.49 41.22 2.00
C ALA A 947 31.59 40.30 3.23
N LEU A 948 32.47 39.29 3.19
CA LEU A 948 32.71 38.34 4.29
C LEU A 948 33.61 38.89 5.41
N SER A 949 34.08 40.14 5.31
CA SER A 949 34.90 40.80 6.33
C SER A 949 34.11 41.72 7.26
N THR A 950 32.84 41.99 6.95
CA THR A 950 32.04 43.01 7.65
C THR A 950 31.30 42.42 8.85
N ARG A 951 31.69 42.81 10.07
CA ARG A 951 30.78 42.76 11.24
C ARG A 951 29.85 43.98 11.13
N ARG A 952 28.53 43.76 11.29
CA ARG A 952 27.44 44.77 11.23
C ARG A 952 27.92 46.23 11.36
N GLY A 953 27.77 47.01 10.28
CA GLY A 953 27.84 48.48 10.36
C GLY A 953 28.50 49.25 9.20
N ALA A 954 28.92 48.64 8.10
CA ALA A 954 29.47 49.38 6.95
C ALA A 954 28.66 49.12 5.68
N VAL A 955 27.95 50.14 5.20
CA VAL A 955 27.40 50.20 3.84
C VAL A 955 28.59 50.24 2.88
N ILE A 956 28.73 49.23 2.02
CA ILE A 956 29.65 49.28 0.88
C ILE A 956 28.90 49.94 -0.27
N GLU A 957 29.23 51.19 -0.59
CA GLU A 957 28.85 51.77 -1.87
C GLU A 957 29.54 50.98 -2.99
N SER A 958 28.76 50.62 -4.02
CA SER A 958 29.27 49.86 -5.17
C SER A 958 30.47 50.55 -5.81
N PRO A 959 31.52 49.83 -6.24
CA PRO A 959 32.52 50.41 -7.13
C PRO A 959 31.86 50.67 -8.49
N SER A 960 31.45 51.91 -8.74
CA SER A 960 31.17 52.38 -10.09
C SER A 960 32.49 52.52 -10.86
N ASP A 961 32.48 52.01 -12.09
CA ASP A 961 33.46 52.26 -13.16
C ASP A 961 34.92 51.84 -12.91
N GLN A 962 35.23 50.57 -13.22
CA GLN A 962 36.44 50.27 -14.00
C GLN A 962 36.08 49.33 -15.15
N ARG A 963 35.85 49.94 -16.33
CA ARG A 963 35.97 49.24 -17.61
C ARG A 963 37.42 48.81 -17.76
N VAL A 964 37.64 47.51 -17.88
CA VAL A 964 38.90 46.94 -18.35
C VAL A 964 38.84 46.92 -19.88
N GLU A 965 39.72 47.71 -20.51
CA GLU A 965 40.22 47.45 -21.87
C GLU A 965 41.15 46.24 -21.88
#